data_AF-A0A1V5KF10-F1
#
_entry.id   AF-A0A1V5KF10-F1
#
_cell.length_a   1.000
_cell.length_b   1.000
_cell.length_c   1.000
_cell.angle_alpha   90.00
_cell.angle_beta   90.00
_cell.angle_gamma   90.00
#
_symmetry.space_group_name_H-M   'P 1'
#
loop_
_entity.id
_entity.type
_entity.pdbx_description
1 polymer ?
#
loop_
_entity_poly.entity_id
_entity_poly.type
_entity_poly.pdbx_seq_one_letter_code
_entity_poly.pdbx_strand_id
1 'polypeptide(L)'
;MERKNKIWLTVLLVLLVAAIAAVVIVNNEKTQKAAQLVSTSALLEEERGKYMTLEEALAEATGQVEQLTTDKEALEGELGQLNAKLTETETALENATAEATAKGASLTEAQTQLEDLKVQVFDLEAAKQQKETEIQAVSAELQTKEQEVARLTTELTAKTGQITEIEAELTEKAGTIDALKAELTTKSEQVEAVSAELTAKTGQIEEITAELTEKTGTIDALKAELTEKTEQVETVSAELTEKTGKVDALTEELTTKTEQVESMAAELESKVIEADALKASIDALAMTPSTEELAGKIAALEADLSEREAKIEELQAEIVEAQLPEPTPIAPVEVDVIQSEMNAQAAELQVAIVEAEARLAELNTTIEQKVVEVETLNAEIELKQRELAAAVTPAPVATGAPATPVPATEAPATLVPATEVPATEAPATAAPQVATEAPATPAPATAEPQVIAPATPAPVETAAATEAPIDRVQQDVDDILSGQSTLSDADKLAKLNELEVELSQRAAELEQTIAELNAKKAELESAAATVEQLEGQVETGNQTISELEQKIASTEGALADANANVVALEGQIDAGNRTISELEQKITDAEQALSEVTSASQSMKAELESQLEALNADLANEKTALEQMQAEYLEAQGEFTARLEELQAYRIERSLREGESYLSTELGSVLVFDATGVEGTATIANTVESGNSMVFELVLNDQVIFSSDPIAPGESLTSIQLETPLAKGNYEALAVQKTFAKDGTYVSGVRVPVTLIVG
;
A
#
# COMPACT_ATOMS: atom_id res chain seq x y z
N MET A 1 -73.23 25.39 204.02
CA MET A 1 -72.07 26.08 203.41
C MET A 1 -71.30 25.07 202.55
N GLU A 2 -70.86 25.36 201.33
CA GLU A 2 -71.26 26.46 200.44
C GLU A 2 -70.88 26.17 198.97
N ARG A 3 -71.33 27.04 198.05
CA ARG A 3 -71.39 26.86 196.59
C ARG A 3 -70.07 26.53 195.84
N LYS A 4 -68.90 26.57 196.48
CA LYS A 4 -67.57 26.49 195.82
C LYS A 4 -67.35 25.22 194.98
N ASN A 5 -67.72 24.03 195.49
CA ASN A 5 -67.40 22.77 194.80
C ASN A 5 -68.17 22.59 193.47
N LYS A 6 -69.31 23.26 193.27
CA LYS A 6 -69.98 23.26 191.95
C LYS A 6 -69.26 24.14 190.94
N ILE A 7 -68.70 25.27 191.36
CA ILE A 7 -67.91 26.17 190.48
C ILE A 7 -66.67 25.43 189.97
N TRP A 8 -65.95 24.73 190.84
CA TRP A 8 -64.78 23.94 190.45
C TRP A 8 -65.11 22.84 189.43
N LEU A 9 -66.25 22.16 189.57
CA LEU A 9 -66.69 21.15 188.60
C LEU A 9 -67.05 21.78 187.24
N THR A 10 -67.71 22.94 187.22
CA THR A 10 -67.98 23.67 185.97
C THR A 10 -66.70 24.14 185.28
N VAL A 11 -65.72 24.68 186.04
CA VAL A 11 -64.42 25.10 185.50
C VAL A 11 -63.67 23.90 184.90
N LEU A 12 -63.64 22.76 185.60
CA LEU A 12 -62.97 21.55 185.12
C LEU A 12 -63.66 20.98 183.86
N LEU A 13 -64.98 21.07 183.75
CA LEU A 13 -65.72 20.66 182.55
C LEU A 13 -65.50 21.64 181.37
N VAL A 14 -65.41 22.94 181.61
CA VAL A 14 -65.03 23.93 180.58
C VAL A 14 -63.59 23.70 180.09
N LEU A 15 -62.64 23.41 181.00
CA LEU A 15 -61.27 23.04 180.63
C LEU A 15 -61.23 21.73 179.83
N LEU A 16 -62.05 20.73 180.18
CA LEU A 16 -62.16 19.48 179.42
C LEU A 16 -62.69 19.72 178.00
N VAL A 17 -63.74 20.55 177.85
CA VAL A 17 -64.27 20.92 176.53
C VAL A 17 -63.26 21.74 175.73
N ALA A 18 -62.52 22.65 176.36
CA ALA A 18 -61.45 23.41 175.71
C ALA A 18 -60.29 22.49 175.25
N ALA A 19 -59.90 21.50 176.06
CA ALA A 19 -58.89 20.51 175.69
C ALA A 19 -59.36 19.62 174.52
N ILE A 20 -60.61 19.15 174.54
CA ILE A 20 -61.19 18.39 173.42
C ILE A 20 -61.27 19.25 172.16
N ALA A 21 -61.67 20.51 172.25
CA ALA A 21 -61.68 21.44 171.12
C ALA A 21 -60.27 21.69 170.57
N ALA A 22 -59.26 21.87 171.43
CA ALA A 22 -57.86 22.00 171.02
C ALA A 22 -57.34 20.73 170.30
N VAL A 23 -57.65 19.53 170.82
CA VAL A 23 -57.32 18.26 170.17
C VAL A 23 -58.03 18.13 168.82
N VAL A 24 -59.31 18.52 168.70
CA VAL A 24 -60.05 18.50 167.42
C VAL A 24 -59.46 19.51 166.42
N ILE A 25 -59.08 20.71 166.85
CA ILE A 25 -58.44 21.72 165.99
C ILE A 25 -57.07 21.23 165.51
N VAL A 26 -56.22 20.75 166.42
CA VAL A 26 -54.88 20.21 166.08
C VAL A 26 -54.99 18.98 165.18
N ASN A 27 -55.97 18.10 165.41
CA ASN A 27 -56.17 16.94 164.56
C ASN A 27 -56.78 17.32 163.19
N ASN A 28 -57.63 18.35 163.12
CA ASN A 28 -58.12 18.89 161.85
C ASN A 28 -57.00 19.61 161.06
N GLU A 29 -56.14 20.39 161.71
CA GLU A 29 -54.92 20.92 161.11
C GLU A 29 -54.00 19.79 160.62
N LYS A 30 -53.83 18.73 161.40
CA LYS A 30 -53.04 17.55 161.01
C LYS A 30 -53.67 16.83 159.81
N THR A 31 -55.00 16.73 159.75
CA THR A 31 -55.73 16.17 158.60
C THR A 31 -55.61 17.07 157.36
N GLN A 32 -55.71 18.40 157.50
CA GLN A 32 -55.48 19.34 156.39
C GLN A 32 -54.03 19.31 155.91
N LYS A 33 -53.04 19.29 156.82
CA LYS A 33 -51.62 19.16 156.48
C LYS A 33 -51.30 17.81 155.84
N ALA A 34 -51.93 16.72 156.28
CA ALA A 34 -51.81 15.41 155.63
C ALA A 34 -52.46 15.39 154.23
N ALA A 35 -53.64 16.00 154.06
CA ALA A 35 -54.29 16.14 152.76
C ALA A 35 -53.49 17.03 151.81
N GLN A 36 -52.92 18.13 152.30
CA GLN A 36 -51.97 18.97 151.54
C GLN A 36 -50.73 18.16 151.16
N LEU A 37 -50.12 17.43 152.10
CA LEU A 37 -48.90 16.65 151.84
C LEU A 37 -49.15 15.53 150.80
N VAL A 38 -50.29 14.85 150.89
CA VAL A 38 -50.74 13.88 149.87
C VAL A 38 -50.97 14.59 148.52
N SER A 39 -51.66 15.73 148.50
CA SER A 39 -51.89 16.51 147.28
C SER A 39 -50.59 17.01 146.64
N THR A 40 -49.61 17.46 147.43
CA THR A 40 -48.29 17.87 146.92
C THR A 40 -47.47 16.67 146.47
N SER A 41 -47.56 15.50 147.13
CA SER A 41 -46.88 14.30 146.64
C SER A 41 -47.51 13.76 145.34
N ALA A 42 -48.82 13.89 145.18
CA ALA A 42 -49.51 13.50 143.94
C ALA A 42 -49.13 14.42 142.78
N LEU A 43 -49.13 15.75 143.00
CA LEU A 43 -48.66 16.72 142.00
C LEU A 43 -47.17 16.55 141.70
N LEU A 44 -46.33 16.27 142.69
CA LEU A 44 -44.90 16.02 142.49
C LEU A 44 -44.66 14.77 141.63
N GLU A 45 -45.40 13.68 141.85
CA GLU A 45 -45.25 12.46 141.05
C GLU A 45 -45.87 12.61 139.65
N GLU A 46 -46.93 13.41 139.50
CA GLU A 46 -47.48 13.81 138.18
C GLU A 46 -46.47 14.65 137.37
N GLU A 47 -45.82 15.62 138.00
CA GLU A 47 -44.77 16.43 137.37
C GLU A 47 -43.50 15.64 137.06
N ARG A 48 -43.12 14.73 137.96
CA ARG A 48 -42.04 13.76 137.70
C ARG A 48 -42.36 12.85 136.52
N GLY A 49 -43.62 12.44 136.35
CA GLY A 49 -44.09 11.70 135.19
C GLY A 49 -43.94 12.50 133.89
N LYS A 50 -44.36 13.77 133.88
CA LYS A 50 -44.21 14.67 132.72
C LYS A 50 -42.74 14.90 132.37
N TYR A 51 -41.88 15.13 133.38
CA TYR A 51 -40.45 15.30 133.19
C TYR A 51 -39.81 14.04 132.57
N MET A 52 -40.13 12.84 133.07
CA MET A 52 -39.67 11.58 132.49
C MET A 52 -40.07 11.43 131.02
N THR A 53 -41.32 11.74 130.66
CA THR A 53 -41.77 11.66 129.25
C THR A 53 -41.11 12.71 128.35
N LEU A 54 -40.72 13.86 128.90
CA LEU A 54 -40.02 14.90 128.14
C LEU A 54 -38.53 14.60 127.98
N GLU A 55 -37.91 13.97 128.99
CA GLU A 55 -36.54 13.44 128.95
C GLU A 55 -36.45 12.26 127.96
N GLU A 56 -37.45 11.39 127.92
CA GLU A 56 -37.59 10.30 126.93
C GLU A 56 -37.78 10.85 125.51
N ALA A 57 -38.66 11.84 125.31
CA ALA A 57 -38.86 12.50 124.02
C ALA A 57 -37.63 13.29 123.53
N LEU A 58 -36.91 13.97 124.43
CA LEU A 58 -35.67 14.68 124.10
C LEU A 58 -34.55 13.69 123.74
N ALA A 59 -34.46 12.55 124.42
CA ALA A 59 -33.52 11.48 124.08
C ALA A 59 -33.87 10.82 122.73
N GLU A 60 -35.15 10.60 122.43
CA GLU A 60 -35.62 10.11 121.13
C GLU A 60 -35.27 11.12 120.02
N ALA A 61 -35.62 12.40 120.17
CA ALA A 61 -35.28 13.45 119.21
C ALA A 61 -33.75 13.57 119.00
N THR A 62 -32.95 13.43 120.06
CA THR A 62 -31.48 13.43 119.96
C THR A 62 -31.00 12.24 119.12
N GLY A 63 -31.50 11.03 119.39
CA GLY A 63 -31.13 9.82 118.64
C GLY A 63 -31.59 9.86 117.18
N GLN A 64 -32.74 10.46 116.89
CA GLN A 64 -33.21 10.68 115.52
C GLN A 64 -32.31 11.70 114.79
N VAL A 65 -31.88 12.80 115.46
CA VAL A 65 -30.93 13.77 114.87
C VAL A 65 -29.56 13.13 114.61
N GLU A 66 -29.05 12.28 115.50
CA GLU A 66 -27.81 11.52 115.26
C GLU A 66 -27.94 10.55 114.08
N GLN A 67 -29.10 9.88 113.94
CA GLN A 67 -29.38 9.00 112.82
C GLN A 67 -29.47 9.78 111.49
N LEU A 68 -30.27 10.85 111.38
CA LEU A 68 -30.33 11.67 110.16
C LEU A 68 -28.98 12.33 109.83
N THR A 69 -28.16 12.66 110.83
CA THR A 69 -26.80 13.16 110.59
C THR A 69 -25.92 12.06 109.97
N THR A 70 -26.04 10.82 110.44
CA THR A 70 -25.32 9.66 109.89
C THR A 70 -25.79 9.32 108.47
N ASP A 71 -27.10 9.32 108.23
CA ASP A 71 -27.69 9.04 106.91
C ASP A 71 -27.37 10.16 105.91
N LYS A 72 -27.34 11.42 106.36
CA LYS A 72 -26.81 12.55 105.57
C LYS A 72 -25.34 12.38 105.21
N GLU A 73 -24.46 12.00 106.16
CA GLU A 73 -23.04 11.76 105.87
C GLU A 73 -22.85 10.57 104.90
N ALA A 74 -23.69 9.54 105.00
CA ALA A 74 -23.73 8.44 104.04
C ALA A 74 -24.15 8.92 102.64
N LEU A 75 -25.24 9.69 102.53
CA LEU A 75 -25.72 10.27 101.27
C LEU A 75 -24.71 11.27 100.65
N GLU A 76 -24.01 12.07 101.45
CA GLU A 76 -22.91 12.92 100.96
C GLU A 76 -21.72 12.07 100.46
N GLY A 77 -21.46 10.92 101.07
CA GLY A 77 -20.49 9.93 100.60
C GLY A 77 -20.90 9.21 99.30
N GLU A 78 -22.18 8.84 99.16
CA GLU A 78 -22.75 8.26 97.94
C GLU A 78 -22.80 9.28 96.80
N LEU A 79 -23.15 10.54 97.10
CA LEU A 79 -23.09 11.67 96.16
C LEU A 79 -21.64 11.98 95.74
N GLY A 80 -20.67 11.83 96.63
CA GLY A 80 -19.25 11.88 96.28
C GLY A 80 -18.83 10.77 95.29
N GLN A 81 -19.31 9.54 95.50
CA GLN A 81 -19.09 8.43 94.58
C GLN A 81 -19.84 8.58 93.26
N LEU A 82 -21.06 9.12 93.27
CA LEU A 82 -21.84 9.38 92.06
C LEU A 82 -21.23 10.52 91.26
N ASN A 83 -20.72 11.58 91.89
CA ASN A 83 -19.96 12.64 91.21
C ASN A 83 -18.67 12.10 90.57
N ALA A 84 -17.96 11.16 91.21
CA ALA A 84 -16.80 10.52 90.59
C ALA A 84 -17.19 9.69 89.35
N LYS A 85 -18.28 8.92 89.43
CA LYS A 85 -18.84 8.18 88.28
C LYS A 85 -19.38 9.11 87.19
N LEU A 86 -20.00 10.23 87.56
CA LEU A 86 -20.47 11.28 86.65
C LEU A 86 -19.29 11.78 85.83
N THR A 87 -18.19 12.22 86.46
CA THR A 87 -16.99 12.69 85.73
C THR A 87 -16.33 11.59 84.89
N GLU A 88 -16.30 10.34 85.34
CA GLU A 88 -15.84 9.20 84.52
C GLU A 88 -16.73 8.98 83.28
N THR A 89 -18.04 9.08 83.45
CA THR A 89 -19.06 8.87 82.40
C THR A 89 -19.14 10.06 81.44
N GLU A 90 -18.98 11.29 81.93
CA GLU A 90 -18.79 12.52 81.13
C GLU A 90 -17.52 12.43 80.28
N THR A 91 -16.40 11.97 80.87
CA THR A 91 -15.14 11.75 80.14
C THR A 91 -15.32 10.69 79.05
N ALA A 92 -16.03 9.59 79.35
CA ALA A 92 -16.35 8.57 78.35
C ALA A 92 -17.30 9.10 77.25
N LEU A 93 -18.26 9.97 77.60
CA LEU A 93 -19.17 10.63 76.65
C LEU A 93 -18.44 11.61 75.72
N GLU A 94 -17.48 12.38 76.25
CA GLU A 94 -16.60 13.26 75.45
C GLU A 94 -15.74 12.42 74.47
N ASN A 95 -15.12 11.34 74.96
CA ASN A 95 -14.35 10.42 74.10
C ASN A 95 -15.21 9.78 73.01
N ALA A 96 -16.41 9.29 73.34
CA ALA A 96 -17.34 8.72 72.35
C ALA A 96 -17.82 9.76 71.31
N THR A 97 -17.99 11.01 71.74
CA THR A 97 -18.35 12.14 70.85
C THR A 97 -17.19 12.52 69.93
N ALA A 98 -15.95 12.49 70.42
CA ALA A 98 -14.75 12.66 69.62
C ALA A 98 -14.56 11.52 68.60
N GLU A 99 -14.80 10.26 69.01
CA GLU A 99 -14.75 9.10 68.12
C GLU A 99 -15.83 9.17 67.02
N ALA A 100 -17.07 9.53 67.37
CA ALA A 100 -18.14 9.77 66.40
C ALA A 100 -17.78 10.88 65.41
N THR A 101 -17.18 11.98 65.89
CA THR A 101 -16.71 13.09 65.04
C THR A 101 -15.62 12.64 64.07
N ALA A 102 -14.64 11.85 64.54
CA ALA A 102 -13.58 11.29 63.70
C ALA A 102 -14.13 10.32 62.65
N LYS A 103 -15.04 9.40 63.05
CA LYS A 103 -15.73 8.48 62.13
C LYS A 103 -16.53 9.24 61.06
N GLY A 104 -17.25 10.29 61.43
CA GLY A 104 -18.00 11.14 60.49
C GLY A 104 -17.10 11.86 59.47
N ALA A 105 -15.90 12.30 59.90
CA ALA A 105 -14.91 12.89 58.99
C ALA A 105 -14.37 11.86 57.98
N SER A 106 -13.94 10.68 58.45
CA SER A 106 -13.46 9.60 57.56
C SER A 106 -14.55 9.04 56.64
N LEU A 107 -15.80 9.00 57.09
CA LEU A 107 -16.97 8.66 56.27
C LEU A 107 -17.14 9.67 55.12
N THR A 108 -17.06 10.97 55.42
CA THR A 108 -17.16 12.05 54.41
C THR A 108 -16.01 11.95 53.40
N GLU A 109 -14.79 11.63 53.85
CA GLU A 109 -13.64 11.40 52.98
C GLU A 109 -13.86 10.19 52.06
N ALA A 110 -14.31 9.05 52.60
CA ALA A 110 -14.60 7.85 51.82
C ALA A 110 -15.72 8.06 50.79
N GLN A 111 -16.80 8.76 51.16
CA GLN A 111 -17.88 9.15 50.25
C GLN A 111 -17.36 10.08 49.13
N THR A 112 -16.41 10.97 49.42
CA THR A 112 -15.76 11.83 48.40
C THR A 112 -14.88 11.02 47.44
N GLN A 113 -14.07 10.10 47.98
CA GLN A 113 -13.22 9.21 47.17
C GLN A 113 -14.05 8.27 46.28
N LEU A 114 -15.20 7.80 46.76
CA LEU A 114 -16.14 6.97 46.01
C LEU A 114 -16.70 7.71 44.77
N GLU A 115 -17.12 8.96 44.93
CA GLU A 115 -17.71 9.73 43.83
C GLU A 115 -16.66 10.14 42.79
N ASP A 116 -15.46 10.55 43.22
CA ASP A 116 -14.35 10.87 42.31
C ASP A 116 -13.94 9.63 41.49
N LEU A 117 -13.89 8.45 42.13
CA LEU A 117 -13.62 7.18 41.44
C LEU A 117 -14.74 6.75 40.48
N LYS A 118 -16.01 7.06 40.80
CA LYS A 118 -17.15 6.84 39.87
C LYS A 118 -17.03 7.70 38.62
N VAL A 119 -16.59 8.96 38.75
CA VAL A 119 -16.29 9.83 37.61
C VAL A 119 -15.13 9.28 36.79
N GLN A 120 -14.03 8.85 37.43
CA GLN A 120 -12.89 8.23 36.73
C GLN A 120 -13.29 6.97 35.94
N VAL A 121 -14.15 6.10 36.50
CA VAL A 121 -14.66 4.91 35.78
C VAL A 121 -15.56 5.30 34.60
N PHE A 122 -16.42 6.32 34.76
CA PHE A 122 -17.26 6.83 33.67
C PHE A 122 -16.43 7.40 32.51
N ASP A 123 -15.39 8.19 32.81
CA ASP A 123 -14.48 8.75 31.81
C ASP A 123 -13.67 7.65 31.08
N LEU A 124 -13.27 6.59 31.79
CA LEU A 124 -12.61 5.42 31.19
C LEU A 124 -13.54 4.64 30.24
N GLU A 125 -14.81 4.43 30.60
CA GLU A 125 -15.79 3.77 29.73
C GLU A 125 -16.08 4.62 28.47
N ALA A 126 -16.14 5.95 28.60
CA ALA A 126 -16.26 6.86 27.47
C ALA A 126 -15.02 6.80 26.55
N ALA A 127 -13.81 6.80 27.13
CA ALA A 127 -12.56 6.64 26.36
C ALA A 127 -12.47 5.28 25.66
N LYS A 128 -12.95 4.21 26.31
CA LYS A 128 -13.05 2.86 25.72
C LYS A 128 -13.99 2.85 24.52
N GLN A 129 -15.20 3.38 24.65
CA GLN A 129 -16.18 3.45 23.56
C GLN A 129 -15.70 4.31 22.38
N GLN A 130 -14.95 5.39 22.65
CA GLN A 130 -14.27 6.14 21.59
C GLN A 130 -13.25 5.25 20.85
N LYS A 131 -12.41 4.48 21.57
CA LYS A 131 -11.42 3.59 20.94
C LYS A 131 -12.06 2.45 20.15
N GLU A 132 -13.15 1.85 20.63
CA GLU A 132 -13.93 0.87 19.86
C GLU A 132 -14.47 1.47 18.54
N THR A 133 -14.87 2.74 18.55
CA THR A 133 -15.36 3.46 17.36
C THR A 133 -14.22 3.76 16.37
N GLU A 134 -13.05 4.17 16.87
CA GLU A 134 -11.85 4.37 16.05
C GLU A 134 -11.37 3.05 15.40
N ILE A 135 -11.39 1.94 16.16
CA ILE A 135 -11.05 0.58 15.68
C ILE A 135 -11.99 0.14 14.56
N GLN A 136 -13.30 0.39 14.68
CA GLN A 136 -14.27 0.08 13.62
C GLN A 136 -14.01 0.89 12.34
N ALA A 137 -13.67 2.17 12.46
CA ALA A 137 -13.35 3.01 11.31
C ALA A 137 -12.07 2.55 10.58
N VAL A 138 -10.99 2.28 11.33
CA VAL A 138 -9.71 1.79 10.76
C VAL A 138 -9.88 0.41 10.12
N SER A 139 -10.68 -0.48 10.72
CA SER A 139 -10.98 -1.80 10.15
C SER A 139 -11.74 -1.72 8.81
N ALA A 140 -12.63 -0.74 8.65
CA ALA A 140 -13.32 -0.49 7.38
C ALA A 140 -12.39 0.10 6.29
N GLU A 141 -11.43 0.97 6.68
CA GLU A 141 -10.40 1.46 5.75
C GLU A 141 -9.46 0.34 5.32
N LEU A 142 -9.03 -0.52 6.26
CA LEU A 142 -8.21 -1.71 5.99
C LEU A 142 -8.87 -2.62 4.95
N GLN A 143 -10.12 -3.01 5.17
CA GLN A 143 -10.90 -3.82 4.22
C GLN A 143 -11.03 -3.16 2.84
N THR A 144 -11.12 -1.83 2.79
CA THR A 144 -11.16 -1.09 1.52
C THR A 144 -9.82 -1.19 0.78
N LYS A 145 -8.69 -1.19 1.49
CA LYS A 145 -7.35 -1.37 0.90
C LYS A 145 -7.05 -2.80 0.46
N GLU A 146 -7.51 -3.80 1.21
CA GLU A 146 -7.47 -5.21 0.78
C GLU A 146 -8.21 -5.41 -0.55
N GLN A 147 -9.39 -4.81 -0.70
CA GLN A 147 -10.17 -4.85 -1.94
C GLN A 147 -9.49 -4.09 -3.08
N GLU A 148 -8.84 -2.96 -2.80
CA GLU A 148 -8.06 -2.20 -3.80
C GLU A 148 -6.87 -3.01 -4.34
N VAL A 149 -6.15 -3.71 -3.46
CA VAL A 149 -5.08 -4.66 -3.84
C VAL A 149 -5.64 -5.79 -4.69
N ALA A 150 -6.67 -6.50 -4.24
CA ALA A 150 -7.26 -7.61 -4.99
C ALA A 150 -7.76 -7.20 -6.39
N ARG A 151 -8.32 -5.99 -6.51
CA ARG A 151 -8.74 -5.39 -7.79
C ARG A 151 -7.54 -5.12 -8.70
N LEU A 152 -6.47 -4.54 -8.18
CA LEU A 152 -5.22 -4.29 -8.92
C LEU A 152 -4.57 -5.60 -9.38
N THR A 153 -4.41 -6.60 -8.50
CA THR A 153 -3.86 -7.91 -8.87
C THR A 153 -4.64 -8.57 -10.02
N THR A 154 -5.97 -8.44 -10.02
CA THR A 154 -6.84 -8.93 -11.11
C THR A 154 -6.61 -8.15 -12.40
N GLU A 155 -6.52 -6.82 -12.34
CA GLU A 155 -6.25 -5.96 -13.49
C GLU A 155 -4.87 -6.25 -14.13
N LEU A 156 -3.83 -6.45 -13.31
CA LEU A 156 -2.49 -6.77 -13.80
C LEU A 156 -2.42 -8.19 -14.38
N THR A 157 -3.11 -9.17 -13.77
CA THR A 157 -3.22 -10.52 -14.34
C THR A 157 -3.82 -10.49 -15.76
N ALA A 158 -4.84 -9.64 -15.98
CA ALA A 158 -5.42 -9.45 -17.31
C ALA A 158 -4.44 -8.77 -18.30
N LYS A 159 -3.66 -7.76 -17.85
CA LYS A 159 -2.63 -7.11 -18.67
C LYS A 159 -1.49 -8.06 -19.05
N THR A 160 -1.04 -8.91 -18.13
CA THR A 160 -0.06 -9.97 -18.43
C THR A 160 -0.59 -10.95 -19.48
N GLY A 161 -1.88 -11.32 -19.40
CA GLY A 161 -2.53 -12.12 -20.44
C GLY A 161 -2.53 -11.43 -21.82
N GLN A 162 -2.84 -10.13 -21.86
CA GLN A 162 -2.78 -9.33 -23.09
C GLN A 162 -1.37 -9.23 -23.67
N ILE A 163 -0.33 -9.11 -22.84
CA ILE A 163 1.06 -9.15 -23.28
C ILE A 163 1.34 -10.49 -23.98
N THR A 164 1.05 -11.62 -23.33
CA THR A 164 1.30 -12.96 -23.88
C THR A 164 0.55 -13.23 -25.19
N GLU A 165 -0.66 -12.67 -25.35
CA GLU A 165 -1.44 -12.76 -26.60
C GLU A 165 -0.78 -11.94 -27.72
N ILE A 166 -0.35 -10.71 -27.45
CA ILE A 166 0.34 -9.85 -28.43
C ILE A 166 1.74 -10.39 -28.78
N GLU A 167 2.46 -10.99 -27.84
CA GLU A 167 3.75 -11.68 -28.10
C GLU A 167 3.59 -12.87 -29.05
N ALA A 168 2.47 -13.60 -28.96
CA ALA A 168 2.15 -14.68 -29.90
C ALA A 168 1.84 -14.12 -31.30
N GLU A 169 1.01 -13.07 -31.41
CA GLU A 169 0.76 -12.40 -32.69
C GLU A 169 2.03 -11.82 -33.32
N LEU A 170 2.91 -11.20 -32.51
CA LEU A 170 4.21 -10.70 -32.95
C LEU A 170 5.08 -11.80 -33.56
N THR A 171 5.07 -12.99 -32.95
CA THR A 171 5.80 -14.17 -33.43
C THR A 171 5.25 -14.67 -34.77
N GLU A 172 3.93 -14.72 -34.94
CA GLU A 172 3.28 -15.11 -36.21
C GLU A 172 3.53 -14.07 -37.32
N LYS A 173 3.42 -12.77 -37.01
CA LYS A 173 3.73 -11.67 -37.93
C LYS A 173 5.20 -11.69 -38.36
N ALA A 174 6.13 -11.98 -37.46
CA ALA A 174 7.56 -12.12 -37.78
C ALA A 174 7.81 -13.27 -38.77
N GLY A 175 7.22 -14.45 -38.53
CA GLY A 175 7.31 -15.58 -39.46
C GLY A 175 6.71 -15.27 -40.85
N THR A 176 5.61 -14.52 -40.88
CA THR A 176 4.99 -14.05 -42.13
C THR A 176 5.90 -13.08 -42.90
N ILE A 177 6.55 -12.15 -42.19
CA ILE A 177 7.54 -11.21 -42.76
C ILE A 177 8.74 -11.97 -43.34
N ASP A 178 9.24 -13.01 -42.67
CA ASP A 178 10.37 -13.80 -43.18
C ASP A 178 10.00 -14.68 -44.38
N ALA A 179 8.76 -15.18 -44.45
CA ALA A 179 8.24 -15.83 -45.66
C ALA A 179 8.16 -14.85 -46.85
N LEU A 180 7.62 -13.64 -46.65
CA LEU A 180 7.54 -12.61 -47.68
C LEU A 180 8.94 -12.15 -48.16
N LYS A 181 9.96 -12.12 -47.29
CA LYS A 181 11.36 -11.88 -47.71
C LYS A 181 11.86 -12.98 -48.63
N ALA A 182 11.59 -14.25 -48.32
CA ALA A 182 12.02 -15.37 -49.14
C ALA A 182 11.34 -15.37 -50.53
N GLU A 183 10.04 -15.04 -50.59
CA GLU A 183 9.33 -14.82 -51.87
C GLU A 183 9.94 -13.63 -52.64
N LEU A 184 10.19 -12.51 -51.97
CA LEU A 184 10.79 -11.32 -52.58
C LEU A 184 12.18 -11.60 -53.18
N THR A 185 13.06 -12.30 -52.44
CA THR A 185 14.36 -12.75 -52.96
C THR A 185 14.17 -13.65 -54.18
N THR A 186 13.28 -14.65 -54.09
CA THR A 186 12.99 -15.55 -55.21
C THR A 186 12.53 -14.79 -56.45
N LYS A 187 11.52 -13.91 -56.33
CA LYS A 187 11.00 -13.11 -57.46
C LYS A 187 12.05 -12.13 -58.02
N SER A 188 12.92 -11.57 -57.17
CA SER A 188 14.01 -10.68 -57.61
C SER A 188 15.04 -11.45 -58.45
N GLU A 189 15.42 -12.66 -58.03
CA GLU A 189 16.29 -13.54 -58.81
C GLU A 189 15.65 -13.93 -60.16
N GLN A 190 14.32 -14.14 -60.22
CA GLN A 190 13.62 -14.36 -61.50
C GLN A 190 13.74 -13.15 -62.44
N VAL A 191 13.55 -11.92 -61.92
CA VAL A 191 13.60 -10.70 -62.73
C VAL A 191 15.02 -10.36 -63.19
N GLU A 192 16.04 -10.59 -62.36
CA GLU A 192 17.44 -10.45 -62.77
C GLU A 192 17.80 -11.44 -63.89
N ALA A 193 17.37 -12.70 -63.79
CA ALA A 193 17.61 -13.73 -64.81
C ALA A 193 16.98 -13.35 -66.17
N VAL A 194 15.69 -13.01 -66.20
CA VAL A 194 14.99 -12.65 -67.44
C VAL A 194 15.52 -11.33 -68.03
N SER A 195 15.94 -10.37 -67.19
CA SER A 195 16.56 -9.13 -67.67
C SER A 195 17.94 -9.36 -68.31
N ALA A 196 18.76 -10.23 -67.71
CA ALA A 196 20.07 -10.61 -68.25
C ALA A 196 19.93 -11.34 -69.60
N GLU A 197 18.94 -12.23 -69.71
CA GLU A 197 18.59 -12.87 -70.96
C GLU A 197 18.13 -11.87 -72.03
N LEU A 198 17.12 -11.04 -71.73
CA LEU A 198 16.59 -10.04 -72.67
C LEU A 198 17.70 -9.12 -73.19
N THR A 199 18.69 -8.79 -72.35
CA THR A 199 19.88 -8.03 -72.73
C THR A 199 20.76 -8.79 -73.73
N ALA A 200 21.14 -10.04 -73.42
CA ALA A 200 21.96 -10.86 -74.32
C ALA A 200 21.27 -11.12 -75.67
N LYS A 201 19.94 -11.25 -75.63
CA LYS A 201 19.08 -11.56 -76.78
C LYS A 201 18.83 -10.35 -77.66
N THR A 202 18.75 -9.16 -77.07
CA THR A 202 18.80 -7.88 -77.81
C THR A 202 20.12 -7.77 -78.59
N GLY A 203 21.25 -8.11 -77.97
CA GLY A 203 22.55 -8.14 -78.65
C GLY A 203 22.60 -9.11 -79.85
N GLN A 204 21.97 -10.28 -79.75
CA GLN A 204 21.83 -11.22 -80.89
C GLN A 204 20.96 -10.65 -82.02
N ILE A 205 19.92 -9.86 -81.71
CA ILE A 205 19.11 -9.15 -82.72
C ILE A 205 19.97 -8.08 -83.44
N GLU A 206 20.79 -7.32 -82.71
CA GLU A 206 21.70 -6.32 -83.30
C GLU A 206 22.73 -6.97 -84.25
N GLU A 207 23.32 -8.10 -83.84
CA GLU A 207 24.28 -8.86 -84.66
C GLU A 207 23.64 -9.40 -85.95
N ILE A 208 22.48 -10.06 -85.85
CA ILE A 208 21.72 -10.56 -87.01
C ILE A 208 21.30 -9.41 -87.94
N THR A 209 20.93 -8.25 -87.38
CA THR A 209 20.57 -7.06 -88.17
C THR A 209 21.77 -6.49 -88.94
N ALA A 210 22.97 -6.52 -88.34
CA ALA A 210 24.21 -6.14 -89.00
C ALA A 210 24.58 -7.14 -90.12
N GLU A 211 24.50 -8.45 -89.87
CA GLU A 211 24.71 -9.46 -90.91
C GLU A 211 23.74 -9.30 -92.08
N LEU A 212 22.45 -9.13 -91.81
CA LEU A 212 21.41 -8.95 -92.84
C LEU A 212 21.69 -7.70 -93.70
N THR A 213 22.20 -6.63 -93.07
CA THR A 213 22.61 -5.41 -93.76
C THR A 213 23.82 -5.66 -94.68
N GLU A 214 24.85 -6.37 -94.19
CA GLU A 214 26.02 -6.75 -95.00
C GLU A 214 25.65 -7.66 -96.18
N LYS A 215 24.80 -8.67 -95.95
CA LYS A 215 24.31 -9.57 -97.01
C LYS A 215 23.44 -8.83 -98.03
N THR A 216 22.65 -7.85 -97.61
CA THR A 216 21.88 -6.99 -98.52
C THR A 216 22.82 -6.16 -99.42
N GLY A 217 23.84 -5.51 -98.84
CA GLY A 217 24.86 -4.78 -99.62
C GLY A 217 25.64 -5.69 -100.57
N THR A 218 25.94 -6.92 -100.15
CA THR A 218 26.59 -7.95 -100.99
C THR A 218 25.71 -8.36 -102.17
N ILE A 219 24.41 -8.55 -101.93
CA ILE A 219 23.42 -8.86 -102.98
C ILE A 219 23.31 -7.71 -103.99
N ASP A 220 23.31 -6.46 -103.54
CA ASP A 220 23.23 -5.30 -104.43
C ASP A 220 24.53 -5.10 -105.24
N ALA A 221 25.70 -5.38 -104.67
CA ALA A 221 26.96 -5.43 -105.41
C ALA A 221 26.96 -6.54 -106.49
N LEU A 222 26.46 -7.74 -106.17
CA LEU A 222 26.34 -8.85 -107.13
C LEU A 222 25.32 -8.55 -108.25
N LYS A 223 24.24 -7.80 -107.98
CA LYS A 223 23.33 -7.30 -109.03
C LYS A 223 24.05 -6.35 -109.99
N ALA A 224 24.91 -5.46 -109.47
CA ALA A 224 25.69 -4.55 -110.28
C ALA A 224 26.70 -5.29 -111.17
N GLU A 225 27.47 -6.23 -110.60
CA GLU A 225 28.39 -7.08 -111.38
C GLU A 225 27.65 -7.90 -112.46
N LEU A 226 26.50 -8.50 -112.12
CA LEU A 226 25.68 -9.23 -113.10
C LEU A 226 25.19 -8.33 -114.25
N THR A 227 24.90 -7.05 -113.96
CA THR A 227 24.52 -6.06 -114.98
C THR A 227 25.71 -5.75 -115.89
N GLU A 228 26.89 -5.44 -115.34
CA GLU A 228 28.13 -5.22 -116.09
C GLU A 228 28.50 -6.43 -116.98
N LYS A 229 28.37 -7.66 -116.45
CA LYS A 229 28.62 -8.89 -117.22
C LYS A 229 27.60 -9.11 -118.33
N THR A 230 26.35 -8.64 -118.15
CA THR A 230 25.33 -8.69 -119.21
C THR A 230 25.69 -7.73 -120.34
N GLU A 231 26.04 -6.47 -120.02
CA GLU A 231 26.49 -5.48 -121.02
C GLU A 231 27.75 -5.92 -121.77
N GLN A 232 28.69 -6.60 -121.09
CA GLN A 232 29.87 -7.19 -121.73
C GLN A 232 29.50 -8.33 -122.70
N VAL A 233 28.53 -9.18 -122.36
CA VAL A 233 28.04 -10.25 -123.26
C VAL A 233 27.31 -9.67 -124.47
N GLU A 234 26.49 -8.61 -124.30
CA GLU A 234 25.86 -7.92 -125.42
C GLU A 234 26.90 -7.28 -126.36
N THR A 235 27.93 -6.65 -125.79
CA THR A 235 29.05 -6.06 -126.56
C THR A 235 29.79 -7.12 -127.39
N VAL A 236 30.18 -8.24 -126.78
CA VAL A 236 30.87 -9.34 -127.49
C VAL A 236 29.97 -10.00 -128.54
N SER A 237 28.66 -10.06 -128.30
CA SER A 237 27.68 -10.55 -129.29
C SER A 237 27.58 -9.63 -130.51
N ALA A 238 27.64 -8.31 -130.31
CA ALA A 238 27.70 -7.33 -131.39
C ALA A 238 29.01 -7.43 -132.19
N GLU A 239 30.17 -7.55 -131.52
CA GLU A 239 31.46 -7.79 -132.18
C GLU A 239 31.44 -9.09 -133.01
N LEU A 240 30.92 -10.18 -132.45
CA LEU A 240 30.81 -11.46 -133.16
C LEU A 240 29.90 -11.36 -134.40
N THR A 241 28.83 -10.56 -134.32
CA THR A 241 27.95 -10.29 -135.45
C THR A 241 28.68 -9.50 -136.55
N GLU A 242 29.45 -8.47 -136.19
CA GLU A 242 30.29 -7.70 -137.11
C GLU A 242 31.35 -8.58 -137.78
N LYS A 243 32.01 -9.46 -137.02
CA LYS A 243 33.01 -10.41 -137.54
C LYS A 243 32.38 -11.43 -138.49
N THR A 244 31.18 -11.90 -138.20
CA THR A 244 30.42 -12.80 -139.09
C THR A 244 30.13 -12.12 -140.42
N GLY A 245 29.56 -10.92 -140.41
CA GLY A 245 29.30 -10.16 -141.65
C GLY A 245 30.56 -9.83 -142.46
N LYS A 246 31.72 -9.68 -141.80
CA LYS A 246 33.02 -9.55 -142.49
C LYS A 246 33.51 -10.86 -143.13
N VAL A 247 33.20 -12.01 -142.54
CA VAL A 247 33.48 -13.33 -143.14
C VAL A 247 32.54 -13.59 -144.33
N ASP A 248 31.27 -13.22 -144.24
CA ASP A 248 30.31 -13.33 -145.33
C ASP A 248 30.75 -12.48 -146.54
N ALA A 249 31.12 -11.21 -146.31
CA ALA A 249 31.61 -10.32 -147.37
C ALA A 249 32.92 -10.82 -148.03
N LEU A 250 33.86 -11.37 -147.25
CA LEU A 250 35.07 -12.00 -147.80
C LEU A 250 34.76 -13.27 -148.61
N THR A 251 33.68 -13.98 -148.27
CA THR A 251 33.23 -15.15 -149.01
C THR A 251 32.59 -14.76 -150.35
N GLU A 252 31.85 -13.65 -150.39
CA GLU A 252 31.30 -13.06 -151.61
C GLU A 252 32.40 -12.51 -152.53
N GLU A 253 33.41 -11.84 -151.98
CA GLU A 253 34.61 -11.41 -152.73
C GLU A 253 35.38 -12.62 -153.31
N LEU A 254 35.59 -13.68 -152.51
CA LEU A 254 36.27 -14.90 -152.96
C LEU A 254 35.50 -15.63 -154.08
N THR A 255 34.16 -15.64 -153.99
CA THR A 255 33.29 -16.18 -155.04
C THR A 255 33.43 -15.37 -156.33
N THR A 256 33.34 -14.04 -156.24
CA THR A 256 33.55 -13.12 -157.38
C THR A 256 34.94 -13.30 -158.00
N LYS A 257 35.97 -13.57 -157.19
CA LYS A 257 37.33 -13.86 -157.68
C LYS A 257 37.45 -15.22 -158.37
N THR A 258 36.67 -16.21 -157.96
CA THR A 258 36.62 -17.52 -158.62
C THR A 258 35.96 -17.39 -160.00
N GLU A 259 34.84 -16.67 -160.11
CA GLU A 259 34.20 -16.36 -161.40
C GLU A 259 35.13 -15.59 -162.36
N GLN A 260 35.94 -14.65 -161.85
CA GLN A 260 36.96 -13.96 -162.65
C GLN A 260 38.03 -14.93 -163.19
N VAL A 261 38.47 -15.92 -162.41
CA VAL A 261 39.45 -16.92 -162.84
C VAL A 261 38.85 -17.88 -163.88
N GLU A 262 37.59 -18.30 -163.73
CA GLU A 262 36.91 -19.13 -164.73
C GLU A 262 36.72 -18.38 -166.06
N SER A 263 36.39 -17.10 -166.01
CA SER A 263 36.32 -16.22 -167.19
C SER A 263 37.67 -16.11 -167.92
N MET A 264 38.75 -15.87 -167.17
CA MET A 264 40.11 -15.82 -167.74
C MET A 264 40.56 -17.17 -168.33
N ALA A 265 40.13 -18.30 -167.76
CA ALA A 265 40.41 -19.63 -168.31
C ALA A 265 39.70 -19.84 -169.66
N ALA A 266 38.44 -19.42 -169.79
CA ALA A 266 37.69 -19.49 -171.04
C ALA A 266 38.27 -18.58 -172.15
N GLU A 267 38.76 -17.39 -171.79
CA GLU A 267 39.47 -16.51 -172.73
C GLU A 267 40.79 -17.14 -173.22
N LEU A 268 41.53 -17.81 -172.34
CA LEU A 268 42.76 -18.51 -172.68
C LEU A 268 42.52 -19.70 -173.62
N GLU A 269 41.48 -20.50 -173.37
CA GLU A 269 41.05 -21.62 -174.24
C GLU A 269 40.77 -21.13 -175.67
N SER A 270 40.07 -20.00 -175.82
CA SER A 270 39.80 -19.36 -177.11
C SER A 270 41.08 -18.97 -177.87
N LYS A 271 42.11 -18.48 -177.15
CA LYS A 271 43.42 -18.12 -177.73
C LYS A 271 44.24 -19.34 -178.18
N VAL A 272 44.07 -20.50 -177.56
CA VAL A 272 44.70 -21.75 -178.01
C VAL A 272 44.12 -22.19 -179.37
N ILE A 273 42.80 -22.14 -179.52
CA ILE A 273 42.11 -22.50 -180.77
C ILE A 273 42.55 -21.60 -181.94
N GLU A 274 42.73 -20.30 -181.70
CA GLU A 274 43.22 -19.34 -182.70
C GLU A 274 44.66 -19.64 -183.16
N ALA A 275 45.52 -20.12 -182.26
CA ALA A 275 46.91 -20.46 -182.56
C ALA A 275 47.04 -21.74 -183.43
N ASP A 276 46.25 -22.78 -183.15
CA ASP A 276 46.26 -24.01 -183.95
C ASP A 276 45.75 -23.79 -185.39
N ALA A 277 44.76 -22.92 -185.57
CA ALA A 277 44.26 -22.55 -186.90
C ALA A 277 45.33 -21.85 -187.76
N LEU A 278 46.12 -20.94 -187.17
CA LEU A 278 47.23 -20.27 -187.85
C LEU A 278 48.32 -21.26 -188.30
N LYS A 279 48.62 -22.25 -187.47
CA LYS A 279 49.64 -23.27 -187.75
C LYS A 279 49.31 -24.11 -188.99
N ALA A 280 48.06 -24.54 -189.12
CA ALA A 280 47.60 -25.34 -190.28
C ALA A 280 47.74 -24.61 -191.63
N SER A 281 47.77 -23.28 -191.63
CA SER A 281 47.96 -22.47 -192.85
C SER A 281 49.42 -22.46 -193.36
N ILE A 282 50.40 -22.67 -192.46
CA ILE A 282 51.83 -22.59 -192.76
C ILE A 282 52.33 -23.86 -193.45
N ASP A 283 51.86 -25.04 -193.03
CA ASP A 283 52.33 -26.34 -193.52
C ASP A 283 51.93 -26.62 -194.99
N ALA A 284 51.00 -25.86 -195.56
CA ALA A 284 50.42 -26.11 -196.89
C ALA A 284 51.27 -25.64 -198.09
N LEU A 285 52.34 -24.85 -197.88
CA LEU A 285 53.01 -24.10 -198.95
C LEU A 285 54.45 -24.56 -199.29
N ALA A 286 54.97 -25.62 -198.65
CA ALA A 286 56.42 -25.86 -198.56
C ALA A 286 56.96 -27.15 -199.22
N MET A 287 56.24 -27.80 -200.14
CA MET A 287 56.67 -29.07 -200.77
C MET A 287 56.53 -29.11 -202.30
N THR A 288 57.63 -29.40 -202.99
CA THR A 288 57.70 -29.66 -204.44
C THR A 288 58.78 -30.71 -204.78
N PRO A 289 58.66 -31.40 -205.92
CA PRO A 289 59.81 -32.06 -206.56
C PRO A 289 60.01 -31.66 -208.04
N SER A 290 61.29 -31.56 -208.43
CA SER A 290 61.90 -32.00 -209.72
C SER A 290 61.27 -31.54 -211.05
N THR A 291 61.89 -30.83 -211.99
CA THR A 291 63.30 -30.68 -212.47
C THR A 291 63.87 -31.83 -213.32
N GLU A 292 63.47 -33.09 -213.11
CA GLU A 292 64.09 -34.26 -213.77
C GLU A 292 63.27 -34.81 -214.95
N GLU A 293 61.94 -34.62 -214.97
CA GLU A 293 61.09 -35.00 -216.11
C GLU A 293 61.28 -34.14 -217.37
N LEU A 294 61.71 -32.88 -217.21
CA LEU A 294 61.95 -31.98 -218.35
C LEU A 294 63.33 -32.19 -218.99
N ALA A 295 64.32 -32.65 -218.24
CA ALA A 295 65.61 -33.09 -218.81
C ALA A 295 65.41 -34.24 -219.81
N GLY A 296 64.54 -35.21 -219.49
CA GLY A 296 64.16 -36.29 -220.41
C GLY A 296 63.41 -35.82 -221.65
N LYS A 297 62.63 -34.73 -221.57
CA LYS A 297 61.91 -34.15 -222.72
C LYS A 297 62.81 -33.31 -223.62
N ILE A 298 63.83 -32.64 -223.08
CA ILE A 298 64.85 -31.93 -223.87
C ILE A 298 65.66 -32.94 -224.69
N ALA A 299 66.19 -33.99 -224.05
CA ALA A 299 66.94 -35.04 -224.75
C ALA A 299 66.13 -35.74 -225.86
N ALA A 300 64.81 -35.89 -225.68
CA ALA A 300 63.93 -36.43 -226.71
C ALA A 300 63.72 -35.47 -227.90
N LEU A 301 63.68 -34.15 -227.67
CA LEU A 301 63.55 -33.15 -228.73
C LEU A 301 64.88 -32.88 -229.47
N GLU A 302 66.02 -33.01 -228.80
CA GLU A 302 67.34 -32.94 -229.44
C GLU A 302 67.56 -34.16 -230.37
N ALA A 303 67.01 -35.33 -230.04
CA ALA A 303 66.97 -36.48 -230.94
C ALA A 303 66.04 -36.26 -232.16
N ASP A 304 64.83 -35.72 -231.94
CA ASP A 304 63.86 -35.43 -233.01
C ASP A 304 64.33 -34.28 -233.94
N LEU A 305 65.22 -33.41 -233.44
CA LEU A 305 65.98 -32.44 -234.23
C LEU A 305 66.98 -33.13 -235.17
N SER A 306 67.80 -34.04 -234.64
CA SER A 306 68.84 -34.71 -235.42
C SER A 306 68.28 -35.59 -236.55
N GLU A 307 67.14 -36.26 -236.35
CA GLU A 307 66.47 -37.03 -237.43
C GLU A 307 65.81 -36.11 -238.49
N ARG A 308 65.44 -34.87 -238.15
CA ARG A 308 64.87 -33.90 -239.10
C ARG A 308 65.95 -33.14 -239.88
N GLU A 309 67.07 -32.79 -239.25
CA GLU A 309 68.23 -32.23 -239.95
C GLU A 309 68.74 -33.22 -241.02
N ALA A 310 68.86 -34.50 -240.65
CA ALA A 310 69.22 -35.59 -241.56
C ALA A 310 68.23 -35.85 -242.71
N LYS A 311 67.07 -35.19 -242.74
CA LYS A 311 65.98 -35.44 -243.70
C LYS A 311 65.53 -34.23 -244.52
N ILE A 312 66.04 -33.03 -244.21
CA ILE A 312 65.80 -31.82 -245.03
C ILE A 312 67.11 -31.18 -245.53
N GLU A 313 68.28 -31.70 -245.14
CA GLU A 313 69.44 -31.62 -246.05
C GLU A 313 69.16 -32.40 -247.36
N GLU A 314 68.34 -33.47 -247.30
CA GLU A 314 67.82 -34.22 -248.47
C GLU A 314 66.81 -33.43 -249.34
N LEU A 315 66.25 -32.32 -248.82
CA LEU A 315 65.30 -31.44 -249.55
C LEU A 315 65.88 -30.06 -249.90
N GLN A 316 67.21 -29.94 -249.98
CA GLN A 316 67.86 -28.85 -250.73
C GLN A 316 67.65 -29.02 -252.26
N ALA A 317 66.41 -28.83 -252.73
CA ALA A 317 66.08 -28.94 -254.16
C ALA A 317 64.95 -28.02 -254.69
N GLU A 318 63.83 -27.80 -253.99
CA GLU A 318 62.59 -27.36 -254.68
C GLU A 318 61.59 -26.48 -253.85
N ILE A 319 61.38 -25.21 -254.28
CA ILE A 319 60.23 -24.28 -254.02
C ILE A 319 60.20 -23.42 -252.70
N VAL A 320 59.32 -22.39 -252.61
CA VAL A 320 59.58 -21.02 -252.04
C VAL A 320 58.28 -20.20 -251.69
N GLU A 321 58.40 -19.09 -250.91
CA GLU A 321 57.55 -17.82 -250.87
C GLU A 321 56.73 -17.37 -249.59
N ALA A 322 57.00 -16.13 -249.08
CA ALA A 322 56.18 -15.04 -248.40
C ALA A 322 55.62 -14.94 -246.89
N GLN A 323 56.18 -13.97 -246.09
CA GLN A 323 55.64 -12.78 -245.27
C GLN A 323 54.73 -12.70 -243.95
N LEU A 324 55.21 -11.94 -242.88
CA LEU A 324 54.60 -10.92 -241.89
C LEU A 324 53.57 -11.29 -240.71
N PRO A 325 53.20 -10.47 -239.62
CA PRO A 325 53.73 -9.32 -238.76
C PRO A 325 53.46 -9.32 -237.15
N GLU A 326 53.44 -8.17 -236.38
CA GLU A 326 53.59 -7.90 -234.84
C GLU A 326 52.34 -7.29 -234.02
N PRO A 327 52.29 -6.50 -232.84
CA PRO A 327 53.15 -6.02 -231.65
C PRO A 327 52.48 -5.71 -230.17
N THR A 328 53.14 -4.96 -229.18
CA THR A 328 52.66 -4.01 -228.02
C THR A 328 52.58 -4.28 -226.41
N PRO A 329 52.65 -3.25 -225.44
CA PRO A 329 53.08 -3.30 -223.94
C PRO A 329 52.45 -2.35 -222.77
N ILE A 330 53.02 -2.20 -221.49
CA ILE A 330 53.06 -1.03 -220.44
C ILE A 330 52.74 -1.23 -218.86
N ALA A 331 53.13 -0.29 -217.90
CA ALA A 331 53.04 -0.18 -216.34
C ALA A 331 52.83 1.32 -215.77
N PRO A 332 52.99 1.88 -214.49
CA PRO A 332 53.61 1.57 -213.11
C PRO A 332 52.97 2.23 -211.74
N VAL A 333 53.75 2.74 -210.70
CA VAL A 333 53.54 3.61 -209.40
C VAL A 333 53.08 3.00 -207.98
N GLU A 334 53.10 3.56 -206.70
CA GLU A 334 53.38 4.88 -205.93
C GLU A 334 53.82 4.79 -204.36
N VAL A 335 53.60 5.79 -203.39
CA VAL A 335 54.37 6.07 -202.07
C VAL A 335 53.62 6.67 -200.76
N ASP A 336 54.25 6.64 -199.52
CA ASP A 336 54.18 7.53 -198.25
C ASP A 336 53.41 7.06 -196.91
N VAL A 337 53.40 7.57 -195.62
CA VAL A 337 53.89 8.79 -194.83
C VAL A 337 53.84 8.76 -193.21
N ILE A 338 54.75 9.48 -192.46
CA ILE A 338 54.79 10.18 -191.07
C ILE A 338 54.58 9.57 -189.61
N GLN A 339 55.18 10.26 -188.58
CA GLN A 339 55.34 10.02 -187.09
C GLN A 339 54.40 10.82 -186.13
N SER A 340 54.09 10.29 -184.91
CA SER A 340 53.52 11.10 -183.78
C SER A 340 53.67 10.59 -182.31
N GLU A 341 53.48 9.31 -181.95
CA GLU A 341 52.90 8.94 -180.62
C GLU A 341 53.84 8.65 -179.40
N MET A 342 55.17 8.64 -179.52
CA MET A 342 56.06 8.20 -178.41
C MET A 342 56.32 9.22 -177.27
N ASN A 343 55.71 10.42 -177.30
CA ASN A 343 56.00 11.49 -176.33
C ASN A 343 54.96 11.64 -175.19
N ALA A 344 54.00 10.72 -175.04
CA ALA A 344 52.84 10.91 -174.16
C ALA A 344 53.00 10.36 -172.71
N GLN A 345 53.84 9.35 -172.47
CA GLN A 345 53.88 8.62 -171.17
C GLN A 345 54.76 9.25 -170.06
N ALA A 346 55.33 10.44 -170.28
CA ALA A 346 56.26 11.06 -169.33
C ALA A 346 55.60 12.02 -168.30
N ALA A 347 54.28 12.19 -168.32
CA ALA A 347 53.59 13.26 -167.59
C ALA A 347 52.83 12.82 -166.31
N GLU A 348 52.31 11.59 -166.25
CA GLU A 348 51.34 11.21 -165.21
C GLU A 348 51.96 10.95 -163.82
N LEU A 349 53.25 10.60 -163.74
CA LEU A 349 53.93 10.36 -162.45
C LEU A 349 54.08 11.61 -161.57
N GLN A 350 53.86 12.82 -162.11
CA GLN A 350 54.18 14.07 -161.42
C GLN A 350 53.00 14.71 -160.68
N VAL A 351 51.79 14.16 -160.80
CA VAL A 351 50.58 14.64 -160.09
C VAL A 351 50.46 14.00 -158.70
N ALA A 352 50.67 12.68 -158.59
CA ALA A 352 50.39 11.90 -157.38
C ALA A 352 51.24 12.26 -156.15
N ILE A 353 52.35 12.99 -156.32
CA ILE A 353 53.22 13.41 -155.21
C ILE A 353 52.66 14.66 -154.49
N VAL A 354 51.99 15.56 -155.22
CA VAL A 354 51.51 16.84 -154.66
C VAL A 354 50.29 16.65 -153.73
N GLU A 355 49.42 15.68 -154.03
CA GLU A 355 48.29 15.34 -153.15
C GLU A 355 48.72 14.67 -151.83
N ALA A 356 49.88 14.01 -151.80
CA ALA A 356 50.41 13.37 -150.59
C ALA A 356 50.86 14.40 -149.54
N GLU A 357 51.50 15.50 -149.98
CA GLU A 357 51.95 16.57 -149.08
C GLU A 357 50.77 17.38 -148.50
N ALA A 358 49.71 17.59 -149.29
CA ALA A 358 48.50 18.28 -148.84
C ALA A 358 47.82 17.59 -147.65
N ARG A 359 47.68 16.26 -147.69
CA ARG A 359 47.10 15.46 -146.59
C ARG A 359 47.94 15.46 -145.32
N LEU A 360 49.24 15.72 -145.41
CA LEU A 360 50.11 15.81 -144.23
C LEU A 360 49.88 17.10 -143.43
N ALA A 361 49.58 18.21 -144.12
CA ALA A 361 49.29 19.50 -143.50
C ALA A 361 47.95 19.48 -142.72
N GLU A 362 46.91 18.88 -143.31
CA GLU A 362 45.58 18.75 -142.72
C GLU A 362 45.59 17.92 -141.42
N LEU A 363 46.45 16.90 -141.35
CA LEU A 363 46.64 16.07 -140.17
C LEU A 363 47.30 16.84 -139.00
N ASN A 364 48.34 17.64 -139.28
CA ASN A 364 49.00 18.45 -138.24
C ASN A 364 48.05 19.51 -137.64
N THR A 365 47.26 20.20 -138.47
CA THR A 365 46.26 21.18 -137.98
C THR A 365 45.23 20.55 -137.04
N THR A 366 44.87 19.29 -137.28
CA THR A 366 43.93 18.53 -136.42
C THR A 366 44.58 18.14 -135.08
N ILE A 367 45.88 17.82 -135.08
CA ILE A 367 46.63 17.47 -133.86
C ILE A 367 46.78 18.70 -132.94
N GLU A 368 47.10 19.87 -133.48
CA GLU A 368 47.25 21.11 -132.69
C GLU A 368 45.94 21.51 -131.98
N GLN A 369 44.78 21.33 -132.62
CA GLN A 369 43.48 21.54 -131.96
C GLN A 369 43.25 20.58 -130.78
N LYS A 370 43.67 19.31 -130.89
CA LYS A 370 43.50 18.31 -129.82
C LYS A 370 44.40 18.54 -128.61
N VAL A 371 45.57 19.18 -128.79
CA VAL A 371 46.44 19.54 -127.65
C VAL A 371 45.79 20.59 -126.74
N VAL A 372 45.20 21.64 -127.32
CA VAL A 372 44.54 22.72 -126.56
C VAL A 372 43.34 22.21 -125.76
N GLU A 373 42.57 21.26 -126.33
CA GLU A 373 41.43 20.63 -125.66
C GLU A 373 41.86 19.83 -124.41
N VAL A 374 43.00 19.12 -124.48
CA VAL A 374 43.58 18.36 -123.36
C VAL A 374 44.13 19.26 -122.26
N GLU A 375 44.78 20.38 -122.60
CA GLU A 375 45.23 21.37 -121.60
C GLU A 375 44.05 21.98 -120.83
N THR A 376 42.92 22.22 -121.52
CA THR A 376 41.71 22.76 -120.90
C THR A 376 41.08 21.77 -119.91
N LEU A 377 40.98 20.49 -120.27
CA LEU A 377 40.41 19.45 -119.40
C LEU A 377 41.26 19.17 -118.15
N ASN A 378 42.59 19.21 -118.26
CA ASN A 378 43.48 19.05 -117.09
C ASN A 378 43.29 20.18 -116.06
N ALA A 379 43.00 21.41 -116.50
CA ALA A 379 42.73 22.53 -115.60
C ALA A 379 41.42 22.35 -114.80
N GLU A 380 40.37 21.78 -115.40
CA GLU A 380 39.13 21.44 -114.68
C GLU A 380 39.32 20.31 -113.66
N ILE A 381 40.17 19.32 -113.98
CA ILE A 381 40.51 18.21 -113.07
C ILE A 381 41.23 18.71 -111.82
N GLU A 382 42.23 19.59 -111.96
CA GLU A 382 42.95 20.18 -110.80
C GLU A 382 42.04 21.07 -109.92
N LEU A 383 41.00 21.68 -110.51
CA LEU A 383 40.02 22.47 -109.77
C LEU A 383 39.17 21.56 -108.86
N LYS A 384 38.55 20.51 -109.43
CA LYS A 384 37.70 19.58 -108.68
C LYS A 384 38.47 18.75 -107.64
N GLN A 385 39.75 18.46 -107.89
CA GLN A 385 40.60 17.80 -106.89
C GLN A 385 40.90 18.69 -105.67
N ARG A 386 40.93 20.02 -105.80
CA ARG A 386 41.00 20.93 -104.64
C ARG A 386 39.69 20.98 -103.86
N GLU A 387 38.54 20.94 -104.54
CA GLU A 387 37.23 20.92 -103.89
C GLU A 387 37.03 19.63 -103.07
N LEU A 388 37.42 18.47 -103.62
CA LEU A 388 37.32 17.17 -102.94
C LEU A 388 38.19 17.11 -101.67
N ALA A 389 39.36 17.76 -101.67
CA ALA A 389 40.29 17.79 -100.53
C ALA A 389 39.80 18.62 -99.33
N ALA A 390 38.76 19.45 -99.49
CA ALA A 390 38.24 20.31 -98.43
C ALA A 390 37.14 19.67 -97.56
N ALA A 391 36.69 18.46 -97.89
CA ALA A 391 35.43 17.89 -97.38
C ALA A 391 35.56 16.80 -96.30
N VAL A 392 36.77 16.47 -95.80
CA VAL A 392 37.01 15.33 -94.90
C VAL A 392 37.81 15.71 -93.64
N THR A 393 37.29 15.31 -92.48
CA THR A 393 37.93 15.28 -91.14
C THR A 393 37.35 14.06 -90.38
N PRO A 394 37.90 13.55 -89.23
CA PRO A 394 38.90 14.12 -88.33
C PRO A 394 40.08 13.16 -87.97
N ALA A 395 40.42 13.00 -86.68
CA ALA A 395 41.74 12.59 -86.16
C ALA A 395 41.75 11.24 -85.37
N PRO A 396 42.94 10.66 -85.00
CA PRO A 396 43.07 9.22 -84.70
C PRO A 396 43.45 8.78 -83.26
N VAL A 397 42.95 7.59 -82.89
CA VAL A 397 43.62 6.41 -82.24
C VAL A 397 44.31 6.51 -80.85
N ALA A 398 43.97 5.54 -79.99
CA ALA A 398 44.73 5.09 -78.81
C ALA A 398 44.79 3.52 -78.77
N THR A 399 45.39 2.91 -77.73
CA THR A 399 45.80 1.49 -77.72
C THR A 399 45.41 0.70 -76.46
N GLY A 400 45.44 -0.65 -76.52
CA GLY A 400 45.02 -1.56 -75.42
C GLY A 400 46.02 -2.63 -74.96
N ALA A 401 45.51 -3.64 -74.22
CA ALA A 401 46.18 -4.86 -73.66
C ALA A 401 47.20 -4.64 -72.51
N PRO A 402 47.64 -5.67 -71.72
CA PRO A 402 47.36 -7.14 -71.74
C PRO A 402 46.87 -7.74 -70.37
N ALA A 403 47.10 -9.04 -70.08
CA ALA A 403 46.43 -9.81 -68.99
C ALA A 403 47.29 -10.90 -68.27
N THR A 404 46.66 -11.66 -67.32
CA THR A 404 47.11 -12.90 -66.60
C THR A 404 48.04 -12.73 -65.36
N PRO A 405 48.16 -13.68 -64.40
CA PRO A 405 47.66 -15.08 -64.33
C PRO A 405 46.90 -15.51 -63.02
N VAL A 406 46.69 -16.82 -62.81
CA VAL A 406 45.82 -17.52 -61.80
C VAL A 406 46.65 -18.46 -60.89
N PRO A 407 46.21 -18.83 -59.64
CA PRO A 407 45.88 -20.26 -59.36
C PRO A 407 44.90 -20.59 -58.18
N ALA A 408 44.06 -21.63 -58.36
CA ALA A 408 43.50 -22.63 -57.37
C ALA A 408 42.71 -22.14 -56.11
N THR A 409 41.88 -22.93 -55.38
CA THR A 409 41.80 -24.41 -55.16
C THR A 409 40.39 -24.87 -54.67
N GLU A 410 40.01 -26.13 -54.94
CA GLU A 410 38.99 -27.08 -54.33
C GLU A 410 37.88 -26.56 -53.36
N ALA A 411 36.56 -26.84 -53.49
CA ALA A 411 35.76 -28.11 -53.59
C ALA A 411 35.50 -28.82 -52.22
N PRO A 412 34.43 -29.65 -51.99
CA PRO A 412 33.34 -30.12 -52.88
C PRO A 412 31.87 -30.12 -52.29
N ALA A 413 30.88 -30.52 -53.12
CA ALA A 413 29.75 -31.49 -52.95
C ALA A 413 29.23 -31.94 -51.53
N THR A 414 27.98 -32.40 -51.26
CA THR A 414 26.83 -32.85 -52.08
C THR A 414 25.51 -33.09 -51.26
N LEU A 415 24.37 -33.21 -51.97
CA LEU A 415 23.16 -34.06 -51.71
C LEU A 415 22.14 -33.73 -50.58
N VAL A 416 20.86 -33.79 -51.00
CA VAL A 416 19.62 -33.98 -50.19
C VAL A 416 19.48 -35.47 -49.80
N PRO A 417 18.60 -35.85 -48.83
CA PRO A 417 17.32 -36.44 -49.27
C PRO A 417 16.09 -36.28 -48.33
N ALA A 418 14.92 -36.28 -48.97
CA ALA A 418 13.65 -36.92 -48.61
C ALA A 418 13.01 -36.79 -47.21
N THR A 419 11.78 -36.26 -47.23
CA THR A 419 10.69 -36.46 -46.25
C THR A 419 10.24 -37.92 -46.14
N GLU A 420 9.72 -38.34 -44.98
CA GLU A 420 8.60 -39.31 -44.91
C GLU A 420 7.61 -38.91 -43.79
N VAL A 421 6.34 -39.30 -44.00
CA VAL A 421 5.21 -39.10 -43.09
C VAL A 421 4.38 -40.38 -43.08
N PRO A 422 3.93 -40.85 -41.90
CA PRO A 422 2.70 -41.64 -41.80
C PRO A 422 1.59 -40.87 -41.07
N ALA A 423 0.35 -41.18 -41.44
CA ALA A 423 -0.87 -40.75 -40.73
C ALA A 423 -1.08 -41.63 -39.44
N THR A 424 -2.20 -41.65 -38.71
CA THR A 424 -3.61 -41.55 -39.13
C THR A 424 -4.57 -41.41 -37.94
N GLU A 425 -5.80 -40.95 -38.24
CA GLU A 425 -7.08 -41.12 -37.53
C GLU A 425 -7.34 -40.44 -36.16
N ALA A 426 -8.59 -40.01 -36.01
CA ALA A 426 -9.26 -39.63 -34.77
C ALA A 426 -10.35 -40.66 -34.41
N PRO A 427 -10.95 -40.59 -33.22
CA PRO A 427 -12.41 -40.57 -33.21
C PRO A 427 -13.04 -39.59 -32.19
N ALA A 428 -14.37 -39.44 -32.28
CA ALA A 428 -15.21 -38.59 -31.43
C ALA A 428 -15.35 -39.14 -29.98
N THR A 429 -16.07 -38.55 -29.01
CA THR A 429 -17.48 -38.13 -29.09
C THR A 429 -17.95 -37.36 -27.84
N ALA A 430 -19.02 -36.57 -28.02
CA ALA A 430 -20.06 -36.19 -27.03
C ALA A 430 -19.74 -35.16 -25.93
N ALA A 431 -20.72 -34.28 -25.71
CA ALA A 431 -20.85 -33.36 -24.59
C ALA A 431 -22.22 -33.54 -23.89
N PRO A 432 -22.38 -33.08 -22.64
CA PRO A 432 -23.70 -32.85 -22.05
C PRO A 432 -23.97 -31.35 -21.80
N GLN A 433 -25.23 -30.93 -21.95
CA GLN A 433 -25.70 -29.59 -21.59
C GLN A 433 -26.17 -29.54 -20.12
N VAL A 434 -25.98 -28.40 -19.45
CA VAL A 434 -26.82 -27.95 -18.33
C VAL A 434 -27.08 -26.46 -18.52
N ALA A 435 -28.32 -26.01 -18.28
CA ALA A 435 -28.71 -24.61 -18.36
C ALA A 435 -29.45 -24.19 -17.08
N THR A 436 -29.16 -22.99 -16.59
CA THR A 436 -29.87 -22.33 -15.48
C THR A 436 -29.84 -20.82 -15.71
N GLU A 437 -31.01 -20.18 -15.77
CA GLU A 437 -31.15 -18.74 -15.94
C GLU A 437 -31.13 -18.01 -14.58
N ALA A 438 -30.67 -16.76 -14.57
CA ALA A 438 -30.81 -15.81 -13.47
C ALA A 438 -31.05 -14.39 -14.04
N PRO A 439 -31.81 -13.52 -13.34
CA PRO A 439 -32.42 -12.34 -13.96
C PRO A 439 -31.51 -11.10 -14.04
N ALA A 440 -31.76 -10.25 -15.03
CA ALA A 440 -31.02 -9.03 -15.29
C ALA A 440 -31.48 -7.82 -14.43
N THR A 441 -30.57 -6.87 -14.19
CA THR A 441 -30.86 -5.50 -13.74
C THR A 441 -29.75 -4.59 -14.33
N PRO A 442 -30.07 -3.44 -14.94
CA PRO A 442 -29.11 -2.71 -15.77
C PRO A 442 -28.13 -1.83 -14.97
N ALA A 443 -26.87 -1.83 -15.40
CA ALA A 443 -25.80 -0.90 -15.00
C ALA A 443 -25.35 -0.08 -16.24
N PRO A 444 -24.62 1.05 -16.08
CA PRO A 444 -24.60 2.10 -17.10
C PRO A 444 -23.76 1.79 -18.35
N ALA A 445 -24.10 2.48 -19.44
CA ALA A 445 -23.45 2.35 -20.74
C ALA A 445 -21.96 2.73 -20.68
N THR A 446 -21.11 1.70 -20.63
CA THR A 446 -19.71 1.77 -21.04
C THR A 446 -19.66 1.46 -22.53
N ALA A 447 -18.83 2.16 -23.30
CA ALA A 447 -18.77 1.95 -24.75
C ALA A 447 -18.39 0.50 -25.08
N GLU A 448 -19.05 -0.08 -26.08
CA GLU A 448 -18.78 -1.44 -26.53
C GLU A 448 -17.31 -1.56 -26.94
N PRO A 449 -16.53 -2.54 -26.42
CA PRO A 449 -15.31 -2.92 -27.11
C PRO A 449 -15.74 -3.40 -28.49
N GLN A 450 -15.24 -2.77 -29.55
CA GLN A 450 -15.49 -3.24 -30.90
C GLN A 450 -14.80 -4.58 -31.06
N VAL A 451 -15.56 -5.66 -30.82
CA VAL A 451 -15.21 -7.00 -31.27
C VAL A 451 -15.25 -6.95 -32.79
N ILE A 452 -14.13 -6.54 -33.37
CA ILE A 452 -13.77 -6.91 -34.73
C ILE A 452 -13.73 -8.43 -34.69
N ALA A 453 -14.85 -9.05 -35.05
CA ALA A 453 -14.91 -10.49 -35.21
C ALA A 453 -13.73 -10.88 -36.11
N PRO A 454 -12.99 -11.96 -35.80
CA PRO A 454 -11.87 -12.37 -36.62
C PRO A 454 -12.39 -12.50 -38.05
N ALA A 455 -11.95 -11.56 -38.89
CA ALA A 455 -12.27 -11.56 -40.30
C ALA A 455 -11.51 -12.74 -40.86
N THR A 456 -12.13 -13.92 -40.75
CA THR A 456 -11.69 -15.17 -41.35
C THR A 456 -11.31 -14.78 -42.76
N PRO A 457 -10.02 -14.81 -43.14
CA PRO A 457 -9.64 -14.39 -44.46
C PRO A 457 -10.45 -15.26 -45.39
N ALA A 458 -11.35 -14.63 -46.17
CA ALA A 458 -12.06 -15.34 -47.22
C ALA A 458 -10.98 -16.08 -47.99
N PRO A 459 -11.06 -17.43 -48.07
CA PRO A 459 -9.91 -18.25 -48.39
C PRO A 459 -9.28 -17.64 -49.62
N VAL A 460 -8.00 -17.24 -49.49
CA VAL A 460 -7.27 -16.65 -50.63
C VAL A 460 -7.33 -17.73 -51.67
N GLU A 461 -8.24 -17.53 -52.63
CA GLU A 461 -8.44 -18.45 -53.72
C GLU A 461 -7.10 -18.41 -54.41
N THR A 462 -6.33 -19.50 -54.26
CA THR A 462 -5.07 -19.67 -54.96
C THR A 462 -5.44 -19.86 -56.41
N ALA A 463 -5.82 -18.74 -57.04
CA ALA A 463 -5.79 -18.54 -58.45
C ALA A 463 -4.48 -19.15 -58.89
N ALA A 464 -4.58 -20.21 -59.71
CA ALA A 464 -3.42 -20.93 -60.15
C ALA A 464 -2.60 -19.95 -60.98
N ALA A 465 -1.65 -19.29 -60.32
CA ALA A 465 -0.61 -18.52 -60.96
C ALA A 465 0.12 -19.53 -61.84
N THR A 466 -0.26 -19.57 -63.11
CA THR A 466 0.55 -20.16 -64.16
C THR A 466 1.75 -19.25 -64.33
N GLU A 467 2.64 -19.25 -63.34
CA GLU A 467 4.02 -18.82 -63.51
C GLU A 467 4.52 -19.54 -64.75
N ALA A 468 4.85 -18.78 -65.80
CA ALA A 468 5.75 -19.30 -66.79
C ALA A 468 7.08 -19.54 -66.04
N PRO A 469 7.56 -20.79 -65.92
CA PRO A 469 8.87 -21.03 -65.32
C PRO A 469 9.90 -20.26 -66.16
N ILE A 470 10.98 -19.80 -65.54
CA ILE A 470 12.06 -19.09 -66.25
C ILE A 470 12.49 -19.91 -67.47
N ASP A 471 12.65 -21.23 -67.31
CA ASP A 471 12.91 -22.21 -68.37
C ASP A 471 12.04 -22.04 -69.62
N ARG A 472 10.78 -21.62 -69.50
CA ARG A 472 9.85 -21.41 -70.61
C ARG A 472 9.96 -20.01 -71.21
N VAL A 473 10.19 -18.98 -70.40
CA VAL A 473 10.51 -17.62 -70.90
C VAL A 473 11.80 -17.67 -71.71
N GLN A 474 12.80 -18.37 -71.16
CA GLN A 474 14.08 -18.71 -71.74
C GLN A 474 13.93 -19.57 -73.01
N GLN A 475 13.09 -20.61 -72.99
CA GLN A 475 12.84 -21.43 -74.19
C GLN A 475 12.13 -20.65 -75.32
N ASP A 476 11.07 -19.89 -75.02
CA ASP A 476 10.38 -19.03 -76.01
C ASP A 476 11.41 -18.06 -76.67
N VAL A 477 12.40 -17.58 -75.92
CA VAL A 477 13.43 -16.63 -76.35
C VAL A 477 14.66 -17.28 -77.03
N ASP A 478 15.00 -18.54 -76.68
CA ASP A 478 15.95 -19.37 -77.42
C ASP A 478 15.39 -19.78 -78.79
N ASP A 479 14.11 -20.15 -78.87
CA ASP A 479 13.47 -20.55 -80.13
C ASP A 479 13.43 -19.39 -81.14
N ILE A 480 13.16 -18.15 -80.69
CA ILE A 480 13.14 -16.93 -81.54
C ILE A 480 14.51 -16.62 -82.16
N LEU A 481 15.61 -16.82 -81.41
CA LEU A 481 16.94 -16.31 -81.76
C LEU A 481 17.97 -17.36 -82.18
N SER A 482 17.72 -18.65 -81.94
CA SER A 482 18.50 -19.78 -82.50
C SER A 482 18.43 -19.88 -84.04
N GLY A 483 17.62 -19.05 -84.69
CA GLY A 483 17.33 -19.13 -86.13
C GLY A 483 16.43 -20.30 -86.52
N GLN A 484 15.97 -21.11 -85.56
CA GLN A 484 15.13 -22.29 -85.82
C GLN A 484 13.62 -21.96 -85.89
N SER A 485 13.19 -20.81 -85.36
CA SER A 485 11.81 -20.31 -85.48
C SER A 485 11.37 -20.18 -86.94
N THR A 486 10.19 -20.70 -87.30
CA THR A 486 9.51 -20.40 -88.58
C THR A 486 8.67 -19.12 -88.54
N LEU A 487 8.87 -18.28 -87.52
CA LEU A 487 8.16 -17.02 -87.29
C LEU A 487 8.74 -15.90 -88.15
N SER A 488 7.89 -14.99 -88.66
CA SER A 488 8.36 -13.80 -89.38
C SER A 488 8.94 -12.77 -88.41
N ASP A 489 9.76 -11.85 -88.91
CA ASP A 489 10.40 -10.82 -88.07
C ASP A 489 9.38 -9.94 -87.32
N ALA A 490 8.18 -9.77 -87.89
CA ALA A 490 7.06 -9.09 -87.23
C ALA A 490 6.48 -9.91 -86.07
N ASP A 491 6.39 -11.24 -86.21
CA ASP A 491 5.93 -12.13 -85.14
C ASP A 491 6.98 -12.23 -84.02
N LYS A 492 8.27 -12.23 -84.37
CA LYS A 492 9.38 -12.18 -83.40
C LYS A 492 9.33 -10.90 -82.57
N LEU A 493 9.14 -9.74 -83.21
CA LEU A 493 9.00 -8.46 -82.53
C LEU A 493 7.74 -8.40 -81.64
N ALA A 494 6.62 -8.95 -82.12
CA ALA A 494 5.40 -9.06 -81.31
C ALA A 494 5.63 -9.92 -80.06
N LYS A 495 6.36 -11.03 -80.19
CA LYS A 495 6.70 -11.92 -79.08
C LYS A 495 7.70 -11.30 -78.09
N LEU A 496 8.65 -10.49 -78.57
CA LEU A 496 9.56 -9.70 -77.71
C LEU A 496 8.79 -8.67 -76.86
N ASN A 497 7.81 -7.97 -77.46
CA ASN A 497 6.94 -7.04 -76.75
C ASN A 497 6.05 -7.75 -75.71
N GLU A 498 5.63 -9.00 -75.97
CA GLU A 498 4.88 -9.82 -75.01
C GLU A 498 5.73 -10.12 -73.76
N LEU A 499 7.03 -10.39 -73.92
CA LEU A 499 7.98 -10.52 -72.81
C LEU A 499 8.24 -9.21 -72.05
N GLU A 500 8.33 -8.07 -72.72
CA GLU A 500 8.53 -6.77 -72.06
C GLU A 500 7.33 -6.43 -71.13
N VAL A 501 6.12 -6.83 -71.53
CA VAL A 501 4.92 -6.75 -70.69
C VAL A 501 4.99 -7.73 -69.51
N GLU A 502 5.42 -8.98 -69.72
CA GLU A 502 5.57 -9.96 -68.62
C GLU A 502 6.63 -9.51 -67.59
N LEU A 503 7.77 -8.95 -68.04
CA LEU A 503 8.80 -8.39 -67.15
C LEU A 503 8.26 -7.20 -66.35
N SER A 504 7.54 -6.29 -67.01
CA SER A 504 6.88 -5.13 -66.37
C SER A 504 5.86 -5.57 -65.32
N GLN A 505 5.15 -6.67 -65.57
CA GLN A 505 4.18 -7.24 -64.63
C GLN A 505 4.85 -7.89 -63.42
N ARG A 506 5.92 -8.69 -63.62
CA ARG A 506 6.75 -9.21 -62.51
C ARG A 506 7.37 -8.08 -61.66
N ALA A 507 7.77 -6.96 -62.28
CA ALA A 507 8.28 -5.80 -61.56
C ALA A 507 7.20 -5.13 -60.67
N ALA A 508 5.97 -5.01 -61.17
CA ALA A 508 4.85 -4.50 -60.37
C ALA A 508 4.48 -5.44 -59.19
N GLU A 509 4.58 -6.76 -59.37
CA GLU A 509 4.43 -7.72 -58.28
C GLU A 509 5.52 -7.55 -57.19
N LEU A 510 6.78 -7.33 -57.59
CA LEU A 510 7.86 -7.03 -56.64
C LEU A 510 7.58 -5.76 -55.83
N GLU A 511 7.11 -4.68 -56.47
CA GLU A 511 6.71 -3.45 -55.77
C GLU A 511 5.56 -3.70 -54.78
N GLN A 512 4.58 -4.54 -55.14
CA GLN A 512 3.51 -4.95 -54.23
C GLN A 512 4.05 -5.74 -53.02
N THR A 513 4.89 -6.77 -53.25
CA THR A 513 5.50 -7.55 -52.16
C THR A 513 6.33 -6.67 -51.21
N ILE A 514 7.05 -5.67 -51.75
CA ILE A 514 7.77 -4.67 -50.95
C ILE A 514 6.81 -3.79 -50.14
N ALA A 515 5.69 -3.35 -50.71
CA ALA A 515 4.69 -2.55 -50.00
C ALA A 515 4.04 -3.33 -48.85
N GLU A 516 3.67 -4.60 -49.08
CA GLU A 516 3.10 -5.49 -48.07
C GLU A 516 4.09 -5.81 -46.94
N LEU A 517 5.36 -6.07 -47.27
CA LEU A 517 6.43 -6.28 -46.30
C LEU A 517 6.61 -5.06 -45.38
N ASN A 518 6.61 -3.86 -45.95
CA ASN A 518 6.73 -2.61 -45.19
C ASN A 518 5.50 -2.35 -44.30
N ALA A 519 4.29 -2.66 -44.78
CA ALA A 519 3.08 -2.57 -43.98
C ALA A 519 3.10 -3.54 -42.78
N LYS A 520 3.51 -4.80 -43.00
CA LYS A 520 3.64 -5.80 -41.92
C LYS A 520 4.73 -5.44 -40.90
N LYS A 521 5.83 -4.85 -41.35
CA LYS A 521 6.86 -4.30 -40.45
C LYS A 521 6.32 -3.18 -39.56
N ALA A 522 5.48 -2.30 -40.09
CA ALA A 522 4.84 -1.23 -39.31
C ALA A 522 3.79 -1.76 -38.32
N GLU A 523 3.00 -2.80 -38.69
CA GLU A 523 2.13 -3.52 -37.73
C GLU A 523 2.94 -4.08 -36.55
N LEU A 524 4.07 -4.74 -36.85
CA LEU A 524 4.94 -5.37 -35.85
C LEU A 524 5.59 -4.35 -34.91
N GLU A 525 6.08 -3.22 -35.44
CA GLU A 525 6.61 -2.12 -34.62
C GLU A 525 5.55 -1.49 -33.70
N SER A 526 4.31 -1.35 -34.18
CA SER A 526 3.20 -0.84 -33.36
C SER A 526 2.73 -1.82 -32.27
N ALA A 527 2.76 -3.12 -32.54
CA ALA A 527 2.44 -4.16 -31.56
C ALA A 527 3.52 -4.26 -30.48
N ALA A 528 4.79 -4.19 -30.84
CA ALA A 528 5.91 -4.19 -29.88
C ALA A 528 5.85 -2.99 -28.91
N ALA A 529 5.56 -1.78 -29.42
CA ALA A 529 5.36 -0.60 -28.57
C ALA A 529 4.13 -0.73 -27.63
N THR A 530 3.14 -1.54 -28.00
CA THR A 530 1.98 -1.82 -27.14
C THR A 530 2.35 -2.77 -26.00
N VAL A 531 3.22 -3.75 -26.25
CA VAL A 531 3.79 -4.62 -25.20
C VAL A 531 4.60 -3.80 -24.20
N GLU A 532 5.56 -2.98 -24.65
CA GLU A 532 6.38 -2.12 -23.78
C GLU A 532 5.52 -1.21 -22.87
N GLN A 533 4.42 -0.66 -23.42
CA GLN A 533 3.48 0.14 -22.65
C GLN A 533 2.73 -0.69 -21.59
N LEU A 534 2.32 -1.92 -21.91
CA LEU A 534 1.63 -2.81 -20.97
C LEU A 534 2.57 -3.31 -19.87
N GLU A 535 3.83 -3.66 -20.20
CA GLU A 535 4.86 -4.03 -19.23
C GLU A 535 5.11 -2.90 -18.22
N GLY A 536 5.27 -1.66 -18.71
CA GLY A 536 5.42 -0.49 -17.84
C GLY A 536 4.20 -0.24 -16.93
N GLN A 537 3.00 -0.57 -17.38
CA GLN A 537 1.78 -0.53 -16.54
C GLN A 537 1.76 -1.65 -15.50
N VAL A 538 2.22 -2.86 -15.84
CA VAL A 538 2.33 -3.99 -14.91
C VAL A 538 3.36 -3.71 -13.82
N GLU A 539 4.54 -3.20 -14.17
CA GLU A 539 5.57 -2.85 -13.18
C GLU A 539 5.10 -1.72 -12.24
N THR A 540 4.52 -0.65 -12.78
CA THR A 540 3.95 0.45 -11.96
C THR A 540 2.83 -0.04 -11.03
N GLY A 541 1.99 -0.96 -11.51
CA GLY A 541 0.94 -1.57 -10.72
C GLY A 541 1.47 -2.48 -9.60
N ASN A 542 2.49 -3.29 -9.88
CA ASN A 542 3.13 -4.15 -8.88
C ASN A 542 3.77 -3.34 -7.75
N GLN A 543 4.45 -2.24 -8.09
CA GLN A 543 4.98 -1.29 -7.10
C GLN A 543 3.86 -0.67 -6.25
N THR A 544 2.74 -0.29 -6.88
CA THR A 544 1.55 0.24 -6.18
C THR A 544 0.93 -0.80 -5.22
N ILE A 545 0.84 -2.07 -5.63
CA ILE A 545 0.38 -3.17 -4.78
C ILE A 545 1.30 -3.32 -3.56
N SER A 546 2.62 -3.38 -3.76
CA SER A 546 3.58 -3.56 -2.66
C SER A 546 3.55 -2.40 -1.66
N GLU A 547 3.35 -1.16 -2.14
CA GLU A 547 3.09 0.00 -1.27
C GLU A 547 1.79 -0.13 -0.46
N LEU A 548 0.73 -0.69 -1.04
CA LEU A 548 -0.54 -0.90 -0.34
C LEU A 548 -0.43 -2.04 0.69
N GLU A 549 0.22 -3.15 0.34
CA GLU A 549 0.51 -4.27 1.25
C GLU A 549 1.31 -3.83 2.48
N GLN A 550 2.32 -2.96 2.30
CA GLN A 550 3.07 -2.40 3.44
C GLN A 550 2.18 -1.51 4.34
N LYS A 551 1.26 -0.74 3.75
CA LYS A 551 0.32 0.13 4.49
C LYS A 551 -0.74 -0.70 5.22
N ILE A 552 -1.24 -1.78 4.61
CA ILE A 552 -2.11 -2.79 5.22
C ILE A 552 -1.41 -3.38 6.46
N ALA A 553 -0.21 -3.95 6.32
CA ALA A 553 0.52 -4.55 7.43
C ALA A 553 0.84 -3.56 8.58
N SER A 554 1.15 -2.30 8.26
CA SER A 554 1.33 -1.25 9.26
C SER A 554 0.02 -0.88 9.98
N THR A 555 -1.11 -1.04 9.31
CA THR A 555 -2.46 -0.73 9.83
C THR A 555 -2.99 -1.88 10.68
N GLU A 556 -2.75 -3.13 10.29
CA GLU A 556 -2.99 -4.32 11.12
C GLU A 556 -2.26 -4.24 12.46
N GLY A 557 -0.98 -3.82 12.46
CA GLY A 557 -0.20 -3.61 13.67
C GLY A 557 -0.81 -2.52 14.58
N ALA A 558 -1.15 -1.36 14.01
CA ALA A 558 -1.82 -0.29 14.76
C ALA A 558 -3.20 -0.70 15.29
N LEU A 559 -3.93 -1.55 14.56
CA LEU A 559 -5.22 -2.11 14.98
C LEU A 559 -5.05 -3.10 16.13
N ALA A 560 -3.99 -3.92 16.13
CA ALA A 560 -3.65 -4.81 17.24
C ALA A 560 -3.30 -4.02 18.51
N ASP A 561 -2.48 -2.96 18.39
CA ASP A 561 -2.17 -2.05 19.49
C ASP A 561 -3.42 -1.33 20.01
N ALA A 562 -4.31 -0.88 19.12
CA ALA A 562 -5.57 -0.24 19.52
C ALA A 562 -6.49 -1.20 20.30
N ASN A 563 -6.63 -2.46 19.86
CA ASN A 563 -7.38 -3.49 20.58
C ASN A 563 -6.73 -3.80 21.95
N ALA A 564 -5.40 -3.86 22.04
CA ALA A 564 -4.70 -4.04 23.31
C ALA A 564 -4.96 -2.88 24.30
N ASN A 565 -5.08 -1.64 23.79
CA ASN A 565 -5.47 -0.48 24.59
C ASN A 565 -6.92 -0.56 25.09
N VAL A 566 -7.86 -1.09 24.30
CA VAL A 566 -9.25 -1.34 24.77
C VAL A 566 -9.25 -2.35 25.92
N VAL A 567 -8.54 -3.48 25.79
CA VAL A 567 -8.41 -4.48 26.87
C VAL A 567 -7.74 -3.90 28.13
N ALA A 568 -6.79 -2.98 27.96
CA ALA A 568 -6.17 -2.28 29.10
C ALA A 568 -7.15 -1.32 29.80
N LEU A 569 -7.98 -0.58 29.05
CA LEU A 569 -9.05 0.27 29.60
C LEU A 569 -10.11 -0.57 30.31
N GLU A 570 -10.53 -1.69 29.73
CA GLU A 570 -11.42 -2.65 30.39
C GLU A 570 -10.84 -3.11 31.73
N GLY A 571 -9.57 -3.52 31.78
CA GLY A 571 -8.91 -3.90 33.03
C GLY A 571 -8.86 -2.79 34.09
N GLN A 572 -8.79 -1.52 33.67
CA GLN A 572 -8.83 -0.36 34.57
C GLN A 572 -10.25 -0.09 35.09
N ILE A 573 -11.26 -0.10 34.23
CA ILE A 573 -12.69 0.00 34.57
C ILE A 573 -13.07 -1.09 35.58
N ASP A 574 -12.63 -2.32 35.31
CA ASP A 574 -12.91 -3.50 36.11
C ASP A 574 -12.19 -3.46 37.49
N ALA A 575 -11.03 -2.82 37.58
CA ALA A 575 -10.34 -2.55 38.86
C ALA A 575 -11.00 -1.40 39.65
N GLY A 576 -11.44 -0.34 38.95
CA GLY A 576 -12.20 0.77 39.52
C GLY A 576 -13.52 0.29 40.12
N ASN A 577 -14.32 -0.48 39.38
CA ASN A 577 -15.60 -1.04 39.83
C ASN A 577 -15.48 -1.94 41.08
N ARG A 578 -14.40 -2.72 41.20
CA ARG A 578 -14.11 -3.48 42.43
C ARG A 578 -13.82 -2.57 43.62
N THR A 579 -13.01 -1.53 43.39
CA THR A 579 -12.65 -0.55 44.42
C THR A 579 -13.84 0.30 44.86
N ILE A 580 -14.73 0.67 43.93
CA ILE A 580 -16.05 1.29 44.19
C ILE A 580 -16.87 0.38 45.10
N SER A 581 -17.02 -0.90 44.76
CA SER A 581 -17.79 -1.87 45.55
C SER A 581 -17.23 -2.04 46.97
N GLU A 582 -15.90 -2.05 47.12
CA GLU A 582 -15.24 -2.09 48.43
C GLU A 582 -15.46 -0.81 49.25
N LEU A 583 -15.46 0.36 48.62
CA LEU A 583 -15.74 1.63 49.29
C LEU A 583 -17.20 1.73 49.73
N GLU A 584 -18.16 1.30 48.91
CA GLU A 584 -19.59 1.28 49.24
C GLU A 584 -19.88 0.38 50.46
N GLN A 585 -19.22 -0.78 50.57
CA GLN A 585 -19.31 -1.61 51.78
C GLN A 585 -18.68 -0.91 53.00
N LYS A 586 -17.47 -0.36 52.87
CA LYS A 586 -16.78 0.34 53.98
C LYS A 586 -17.57 1.57 54.48
N ILE A 587 -18.24 2.28 53.57
CA ILE A 587 -19.16 3.39 53.87
C ILE A 587 -20.37 2.88 54.65
N THR A 588 -21.00 1.79 54.18
CA THR A 588 -22.14 1.16 54.87
C THR A 588 -21.77 0.71 56.29
N ASP A 589 -20.63 0.06 56.46
CA ASP A 589 -20.12 -0.40 57.75
C ASP A 589 -19.82 0.79 58.70
N ALA A 590 -19.26 1.88 58.15
CA ALA A 590 -18.96 3.09 58.91
C ALA A 590 -20.22 3.88 59.30
N GLU A 591 -21.24 3.94 58.44
CA GLU A 591 -22.54 4.54 58.74
C GLU A 591 -23.26 3.79 59.87
N GLN A 592 -23.25 2.45 59.85
CA GLN A 592 -23.75 1.65 60.96
C GLN A 592 -22.96 1.92 62.26
N ALA A 593 -21.62 1.84 62.21
CA ALA A 593 -20.77 2.03 63.39
C ALA A 593 -20.87 3.46 63.98
N LEU A 594 -21.16 4.47 63.16
CA LEU A 594 -21.43 5.84 63.61
C LEU A 594 -22.81 5.96 64.26
N SER A 595 -23.83 5.30 63.71
CA SER A 595 -25.18 5.24 64.27
C SER A 595 -25.20 4.54 65.65
N GLU A 596 -24.46 3.44 65.80
CA GLU A 596 -24.32 2.70 67.05
C GLU A 596 -23.64 3.55 68.14
N VAL A 597 -22.50 4.18 67.86
CA VAL A 597 -21.81 5.07 68.83
C VAL A 597 -22.67 6.29 69.19
N THR A 598 -23.37 6.88 68.21
CA THR A 598 -24.28 8.02 68.46
C THR A 598 -25.43 7.61 69.39
N SER A 599 -26.03 6.44 69.16
CA SER A 599 -27.12 5.92 69.98
C SER A 599 -26.66 5.58 71.41
N ALA A 600 -25.48 4.97 71.56
CA ALA A 600 -24.88 4.67 72.85
C ALA A 600 -24.57 5.96 73.64
N SER A 601 -23.96 6.95 72.99
CA SER A 601 -23.68 8.28 73.56
C SER A 601 -24.96 8.97 74.07
N GLN A 602 -26.03 8.98 73.27
CA GLN A 602 -27.32 9.55 73.69
C GLN A 602 -27.95 8.80 74.88
N SER A 603 -27.90 7.47 74.89
CA SER A 603 -28.42 6.68 76.01
C SER A 603 -27.62 6.88 77.31
N MET A 604 -26.30 6.96 77.20
CA MET A 604 -25.37 7.21 78.31
C MET A 604 -25.60 8.60 78.93
N LYS A 605 -25.86 9.61 78.10
CA LYS A 605 -26.23 10.95 78.55
C LYS A 605 -27.60 10.99 79.24
N ALA A 606 -28.62 10.34 78.67
CA ALA A 606 -29.97 10.36 79.24
C ALA A 606 -30.04 9.66 80.61
N GLU A 607 -29.32 8.55 80.78
CA GLU A 607 -29.17 7.87 82.06
C GLU A 607 -28.48 8.76 83.11
N LEU A 608 -27.40 9.45 82.73
CA LEU A 608 -26.73 10.45 83.60
C LEU A 608 -27.69 11.55 84.06
N GLU A 609 -28.39 12.19 83.13
CA GLU A 609 -29.32 13.28 83.45
C GLU A 609 -30.42 12.82 84.42
N SER A 610 -30.93 11.60 84.25
CA SER A 610 -31.94 11.01 85.16
C SER A 610 -31.39 10.66 86.56
N GLN A 611 -30.17 10.13 86.66
CA GLN A 611 -29.56 9.81 87.97
C GLN A 611 -29.22 11.07 88.77
N LEU A 612 -28.76 12.11 88.08
CA LEU A 612 -28.41 13.41 88.67
C LEU A 612 -29.66 14.18 89.14
N GLU A 613 -30.78 14.10 88.41
CA GLU A 613 -32.07 14.67 88.85
C GLU A 613 -32.61 13.95 90.10
N ALA A 614 -32.57 12.62 90.13
CA ALA A 614 -33.05 11.83 91.26
C ALA A 614 -32.29 12.12 92.57
N LEU A 615 -30.96 12.04 92.57
CA LEU A 615 -30.19 12.23 93.82
C LEU A 615 -30.25 13.69 94.33
N ASN A 616 -30.42 14.68 93.45
CA ASN A 616 -30.68 16.06 93.86
C ASN A 616 -32.04 16.21 94.57
N ALA A 617 -33.07 15.48 94.15
CA ALA A 617 -34.36 15.49 94.81
C ALA A 617 -34.27 14.84 96.20
N ASP A 618 -33.61 13.68 96.32
CA ASP A 618 -33.46 12.98 97.60
C ASP A 618 -32.62 13.79 98.59
N LEU A 619 -31.50 14.40 98.16
CA LEU A 619 -30.70 15.29 99.00
C LEU A 619 -31.50 16.52 99.48
N ALA A 620 -32.37 17.08 98.63
CA ALA A 620 -33.21 18.21 98.99
C ALA A 620 -34.32 17.83 99.99
N ASN A 621 -34.91 16.64 99.84
CA ASN A 621 -35.87 16.07 100.78
C ASN A 621 -35.23 15.85 102.16
N GLU A 622 -34.09 15.16 102.20
CA GLU A 622 -33.38 14.82 103.44
C GLU A 622 -32.90 16.06 104.19
N LYS A 623 -32.35 17.04 103.45
CA LYS A 623 -32.00 18.34 104.02
C LYS A 623 -33.22 19.03 104.66
N THR A 624 -34.39 18.96 104.04
CA THR A 624 -35.63 19.57 104.57
C THR A 624 -36.10 18.83 105.83
N ALA A 625 -35.99 17.50 105.88
CA ALA A 625 -36.30 16.70 107.06
C ALA A 625 -35.35 17.04 108.24
N LEU A 626 -34.05 17.18 107.97
CA LEU A 626 -33.07 17.58 108.98
C LEU A 626 -33.29 19.02 109.49
N GLU A 627 -33.63 19.98 108.60
CA GLU A 627 -33.98 21.35 109.00
C GLU A 627 -35.25 21.39 109.87
N GLN A 628 -36.25 20.54 109.60
CA GLN A 628 -37.44 20.40 110.45
C GLN A 628 -37.10 19.77 111.81
N MET A 629 -36.39 18.64 111.83
CA MET A 629 -36.07 17.93 113.07
C MET A 629 -35.15 18.75 114.00
N GLN A 630 -34.26 19.58 113.44
CA GLN A 630 -33.47 20.53 114.23
C GLN A 630 -34.34 21.61 114.90
N ALA A 631 -35.44 22.04 114.27
CA ALA A 631 -36.40 22.95 114.88
C ALA A 631 -37.18 22.26 116.02
N GLU A 632 -37.65 21.03 115.80
CA GLU A 632 -38.36 20.22 116.80
C GLU A 632 -37.47 19.90 118.03
N TYR A 633 -36.19 19.58 117.81
CA TYR A 633 -35.21 19.40 118.89
C TYR A 633 -34.96 20.70 119.68
N LEU A 634 -34.88 21.86 119.02
CA LEU A 634 -34.73 23.15 119.70
C LEU A 634 -35.99 23.54 120.50
N GLU A 635 -37.18 23.19 120.00
CA GLU A 635 -38.44 23.38 120.72
C GLU A 635 -38.51 22.48 121.97
N ALA A 636 -38.21 21.18 121.84
CA ALA A 636 -38.14 20.25 122.97
C ALA A 636 -37.09 20.65 124.03
N GLN A 637 -35.91 21.12 123.60
CA GLN A 637 -34.90 21.68 124.51
C GLN A 637 -35.40 22.95 125.23
N GLY A 638 -36.18 23.78 124.54
CA GLY A 638 -36.84 24.95 125.11
C GLY A 638 -37.86 24.59 126.19
N GLU A 639 -38.77 23.64 125.91
CA GLU A 639 -39.76 23.15 126.87
C GLU A 639 -39.10 22.52 128.10
N PHE A 640 -38.08 21.69 127.90
CA PHE A 640 -37.31 21.07 128.99
C PHE A 640 -36.66 22.12 129.89
N THR A 641 -36.05 23.15 129.29
CA THR A 641 -35.43 24.26 130.02
C THR A 641 -36.47 25.05 130.83
N ALA A 642 -37.61 25.38 130.23
CA ALA A 642 -38.70 26.10 130.91
C ALA A 642 -39.27 25.29 132.09
N ARG A 643 -39.46 23.98 131.94
CA ARG A 643 -39.98 23.12 133.01
C ARG A 643 -38.97 22.92 134.14
N LEU A 644 -37.66 22.95 133.83
CA LEU A 644 -36.60 22.94 134.84
C LEU A 644 -36.60 24.23 135.69
N GLU A 645 -36.81 25.41 135.09
CA GLU A 645 -36.95 26.67 135.84
C GLU A 645 -38.19 26.67 136.75
N GLU A 646 -39.33 26.17 136.26
CA GLU A 646 -40.56 26.03 137.05
C GLU A 646 -40.39 25.09 138.24
N LEU A 647 -39.73 23.94 138.05
CA LEU A 647 -39.41 23.00 139.12
C LEU A 647 -38.45 23.61 140.17
N GLN A 648 -37.52 24.47 139.77
CA GLN A 648 -36.66 25.19 140.71
C GLN A 648 -37.45 26.21 141.56
N ALA A 649 -38.44 26.88 140.97
CA ALA A 649 -39.28 27.86 141.67
C ALA A 649 -40.18 27.27 142.77
N TYR A 650 -40.46 25.95 142.74
CA TYR A 650 -41.32 25.27 143.72
C TYR A 650 -40.62 24.85 145.03
N ARG A 651 -39.30 25.09 145.21
CA ARG A 651 -38.57 24.70 146.43
C ARG A 651 -38.82 25.67 147.60
N ILE A 652 -39.39 25.17 148.71
CA ILE A 652 -39.75 25.96 149.90
C ILE A 652 -38.78 25.73 151.08
N GLU A 653 -38.24 26.81 151.65
CA GLU A 653 -37.42 26.79 152.88
C GLU A 653 -38.26 27.11 154.15
N ARG A 654 -37.80 26.68 155.34
CA ARG A 654 -38.47 26.96 156.63
C ARG A 654 -37.50 26.99 157.82
N SER A 655 -37.76 27.90 158.77
CA SER A 655 -37.03 28.07 160.04
C SER A 655 -37.79 27.58 161.31
N LEU A 656 -37.07 27.52 162.44
CA LEU A 656 -37.43 26.90 163.74
C LEU A 656 -37.94 27.89 164.80
N ARG A 657 -38.24 27.42 166.04
CA ARG A 657 -38.75 28.27 167.14
C ARG A 657 -38.03 28.09 168.49
N GLU A 658 -38.17 29.11 169.33
CA GLU A 658 -37.57 29.20 170.68
C GLU A 658 -38.00 28.06 171.62
N GLY A 659 -37.03 27.45 172.30
CA GLY A 659 -37.24 26.32 173.21
C GLY A 659 -37.14 24.94 172.57
N GLU A 660 -37.05 24.84 171.24
CA GLU A 660 -36.74 23.59 170.53
C GLU A 660 -35.21 23.38 170.55
N SER A 661 -34.75 22.30 171.20
CA SER A 661 -33.32 21.97 171.32
C SER A 661 -32.75 21.47 169.99
N TYR A 662 -32.19 22.36 169.17
CA TYR A 662 -31.61 21.99 167.88
C TYR A 662 -30.19 21.42 168.01
N LEU A 663 -30.11 20.09 168.05
CA LEU A 663 -28.85 19.34 168.11
C LEU A 663 -28.32 19.08 166.69
N SER A 664 -27.43 19.95 166.22
CA SER A 664 -26.68 19.76 164.96
C SER A 664 -25.68 18.62 165.14
N THR A 665 -26.17 17.39 164.99
CA THR A 665 -25.42 16.17 165.32
C THR A 665 -24.84 15.56 164.05
N GLU A 666 -23.52 15.63 163.87
CA GLU A 666 -22.81 14.83 162.86
C GLU A 666 -22.45 13.42 163.38
N LEU A 667 -23.24 12.90 164.34
CA LEU A 667 -23.29 11.47 164.61
C LEU A 667 -24.05 10.79 163.47
N GLY A 668 -23.30 10.33 162.47
CA GLY A 668 -23.76 9.25 161.60
C GLY A 668 -24.09 8.00 162.43
N SER A 669 -24.76 7.03 161.82
CA SER A 669 -25.10 5.75 162.45
C SER A 669 -23.88 4.87 162.79
N VAL A 670 -22.67 5.35 162.55
CA VAL A 670 -21.39 4.66 162.79
C VAL A 670 -20.46 5.59 163.57
N LEU A 671 -19.88 5.07 164.66
CA LEU A 671 -18.81 5.71 165.44
C LEU A 671 -17.53 4.89 165.28
N VAL A 672 -16.43 5.52 164.87
CA VAL A 672 -15.15 4.83 164.65
C VAL A 672 -14.20 5.09 165.82
N PHE A 673 -13.71 4.00 166.40
CA PHE A 673 -12.65 3.96 167.40
C PHE A 673 -11.31 3.58 166.77
N ASP A 674 -10.25 4.09 167.37
CA ASP A 674 -8.87 3.82 166.98
C ASP A 674 -8.48 2.34 167.13
N ALA A 675 -7.31 1.97 166.61
CA ALA A 675 -6.83 0.58 166.66
C ALA A 675 -6.47 0.06 168.08
N THR A 676 -6.44 0.93 169.10
CA THR A 676 -6.36 0.52 170.51
C THR A 676 -7.73 0.31 171.16
N GLY A 677 -8.82 0.78 170.53
CA GLY A 677 -10.19 0.68 171.03
C GLY A 677 -10.49 1.61 172.21
N VAL A 678 -9.75 2.72 172.33
CA VAL A 678 -9.83 3.65 173.47
C VAL A 678 -10.37 5.02 173.03
N GLU A 679 -9.88 5.55 171.92
CA GLU A 679 -10.24 6.88 171.41
C GLU A 679 -11.19 6.77 170.21
N GLY A 680 -12.36 7.40 170.31
CA GLY A 680 -13.36 7.49 169.25
C GLY A 680 -13.57 8.92 168.78
N THR A 681 -13.46 9.16 167.47
CA THR A 681 -13.69 10.50 166.90
C THR A 681 -15.19 10.80 166.83
N ALA A 682 -15.66 11.82 167.54
CA ALA A 682 -17.08 12.17 167.59
C ALA A 682 -17.28 13.68 167.79
N THR A 683 -17.83 14.36 166.79
CA THR A 683 -18.17 15.79 166.87
C THR A 683 -19.60 15.96 167.37
N ILE A 684 -19.76 16.37 168.64
CA ILE A 684 -21.05 16.54 169.31
C ILE A 684 -21.11 17.97 169.84
N ALA A 685 -21.74 18.86 169.08
CA ALA A 685 -21.90 20.27 169.43
C ALA A 685 -23.28 20.54 170.08
N ASN A 686 -23.27 21.17 171.26
CA ASN A 686 -24.46 21.77 171.83
C ASN A 686 -24.58 23.19 171.27
N THR A 687 -25.54 23.43 170.37
CA THR A 687 -25.66 24.73 169.68
C THR A 687 -25.95 25.86 170.68
N VAL A 688 -25.51 27.09 170.38
CA VAL A 688 -25.69 28.23 171.29
C VAL A 688 -27.18 28.52 171.59
N GLU A 689 -28.04 28.20 170.63
CA GLU A 689 -29.50 28.38 170.68
C GLU A 689 -30.22 27.33 171.56
N SER A 690 -29.58 26.19 171.85
CA SER A 690 -30.14 25.07 172.62
C SER A 690 -30.57 25.43 174.05
N GLY A 691 -29.88 26.40 174.67
CA GLY A 691 -30.24 26.98 175.97
C GLY A 691 -30.08 26.07 177.21
N ASN A 692 -29.99 24.75 177.03
CA ASN A 692 -29.88 23.73 178.08
C ASN A 692 -28.52 22.99 178.01
N SER A 693 -28.02 22.48 179.14
CA SER A 693 -26.82 21.63 179.13
C SER A 693 -27.17 20.18 178.75
N MET A 694 -26.20 19.42 178.26
CA MET A 694 -26.41 18.03 177.83
C MET A 694 -25.26 17.12 178.25
N VAL A 695 -25.59 15.89 178.62
CA VAL A 695 -24.61 14.81 178.82
C VAL A 695 -24.76 13.79 177.70
N PHE A 696 -23.65 13.36 177.12
CA PHE A 696 -23.60 12.28 176.14
C PHE A 696 -23.08 11.00 176.78
N GLU A 697 -23.87 9.93 176.72
CA GLU A 697 -23.48 8.59 177.18
C GLU A 697 -23.44 7.61 176.00
N LEU A 698 -22.44 6.72 176.00
CA LEU A 698 -22.49 5.48 175.21
C LEU A 698 -22.85 4.32 176.12
N VAL A 699 -23.89 3.57 175.73
CA VAL A 699 -24.37 2.39 176.45
C VAL A 699 -24.20 1.15 175.57
N LEU A 700 -23.46 0.16 176.07
CA LEU A 700 -23.21 -1.12 175.41
C LEU A 700 -23.56 -2.24 176.39
N ASN A 701 -24.40 -3.20 175.96
CA ASN A 701 -24.92 -4.28 176.80
C ASN A 701 -25.55 -3.78 178.12
N ASP A 702 -26.38 -2.73 178.04
CA ASP A 702 -27.01 -2.01 179.16
C ASP A 702 -26.05 -1.36 180.19
N GLN A 703 -24.73 -1.43 179.98
CA GLN A 703 -23.72 -0.74 180.79
C GLN A 703 -23.26 0.56 180.09
N VAL A 704 -23.17 1.65 180.85
CA VAL A 704 -22.53 2.90 180.38
C VAL A 704 -21.04 2.65 180.25
N ILE A 705 -20.50 2.77 179.02
CA ILE A 705 -19.06 2.64 178.72
C ILE A 705 -18.37 3.99 178.56
N PHE A 706 -19.14 5.06 178.36
CA PHE A 706 -18.68 6.44 178.36
C PHE A 706 -19.78 7.36 178.87
N SER A 707 -19.41 8.40 179.63
CA SER A 707 -20.24 9.57 179.91
C SER A 707 -19.39 10.81 179.75
N SER A 708 -19.87 11.82 179.03
CA SER A 708 -19.24 13.13 179.02
C SER A 708 -19.47 13.87 180.35
N ASP A 709 -18.67 14.90 180.61
CA ASP A 709 -19.10 16.01 181.46
C ASP A 709 -20.29 16.76 180.82
N PRO A 710 -21.07 17.56 181.58
CA PRO A 710 -22.19 18.31 181.03
C PRO A 710 -21.74 19.43 180.06
N ILE A 711 -22.01 19.24 178.77
CA ILE A 711 -21.72 20.16 177.67
C ILE A 711 -22.71 21.34 177.73
N ALA A 712 -22.22 22.57 177.96
CA ALA A 712 -23.06 23.77 177.99
C ALA A 712 -23.45 24.27 176.58
N PRO A 713 -24.50 25.11 176.43
CA PRO A 713 -24.83 25.73 175.15
C PRO A 713 -23.66 26.53 174.56
N GLY A 714 -23.25 26.18 173.34
CA GLY A 714 -22.08 26.72 172.65
C GLY A 714 -20.80 25.90 172.80
N GLU A 715 -20.79 24.84 173.62
CA GLU A 715 -19.66 23.93 173.76
C GLU A 715 -19.80 22.68 172.88
N SER A 716 -18.71 21.94 172.70
CA SER A 716 -18.70 20.68 171.94
C SER A 716 -17.73 19.66 172.53
N LEU A 717 -18.10 18.39 172.42
CA LEU A 717 -17.20 17.25 172.57
C LEU A 717 -16.68 16.87 171.17
N THR A 718 -15.38 16.57 171.04
CA THR A 718 -14.73 16.24 169.76
C THR A 718 -14.03 14.88 169.75
N SER A 719 -13.87 14.25 170.91
CA SER A 719 -13.29 12.91 171.10
C SER A 719 -13.96 12.23 172.28
N ILE A 720 -14.11 10.90 172.19
CA ILE A 720 -14.63 10.00 173.22
C ILE A 720 -13.47 9.13 173.69
N GLN A 721 -13.25 9.05 175.00
CA GLN A 721 -12.15 8.29 175.61
C GLN A 721 -12.74 7.25 176.57
N LEU A 722 -12.53 5.96 176.31
CA LEU A 722 -13.09 4.87 177.11
C LEU A 722 -12.14 4.46 178.24
N GLU A 723 -12.65 4.32 179.47
CA GLU A 723 -11.85 3.83 180.62
C GLU A 723 -11.41 2.36 180.45
N THR A 724 -12.10 1.60 179.61
CA THR A 724 -11.79 0.20 179.28
C THR A 724 -11.75 0.04 177.76
N PRO A 725 -10.64 -0.42 177.17
CA PRO A 725 -10.53 -0.59 175.72
C PRO A 725 -11.54 -1.61 175.18
N LEU A 726 -12.18 -1.28 174.05
CA LEU A 726 -12.96 -2.25 173.27
C LEU A 726 -12.01 -3.13 172.45
N ALA A 727 -12.39 -4.40 172.24
CA ALA A 727 -11.64 -5.28 171.34
C ALA A 727 -11.97 -4.95 169.87
N LYS A 728 -11.13 -5.41 168.93
CA LYS A 728 -11.36 -5.22 167.49
C LYS A 728 -12.69 -5.87 167.06
N GLY A 729 -13.59 -5.08 166.46
CA GLY A 729 -14.91 -5.56 166.00
C GLY A 729 -15.95 -4.46 165.84
N ASN A 730 -17.16 -4.87 165.46
CA ASN A 730 -18.34 -4.00 165.36
C ASN A 730 -19.29 -4.30 166.53
N TYR A 731 -19.81 -3.26 167.17
CA TYR A 731 -20.68 -3.34 168.35
C TYR A 731 -21.95 -2.50 168.15
N GLU A 732 -23.12 -3.09 168.36
CA GLU A 732 -24.37 -2.32 168.43
C GLU A 732 -24.49 -1.68 169.83
N ALA A 733 -24.54 -0.36 169.87
CA ALA A 733 -24.63 0.44 171.08
C ALA A 733 -25.76 1.48 171.00
N LEU A 734 -26.09 2.10 172.14
CA LEU A 734 -26.99 3.24 172.21
C LEU A 734 -26.20 4.50 172.54
N ALA A 735 -26.25 5.47 171.64
CA ALA A 735 -25.90 6.86 171.94
C ALA A 735 -27.08 7.49 172.70
N VAL A 736 -26.84 7.90 173.94
CA VAL A 736 -27.86 8.45 174.84
C VAL A 736 -27.53 9.90 175.15
N GLN A 737 -28.29 10.81 174.55
CA GLN A 737 -28.19 12.25 174.79
C GLN A 737 -29.20 12.64 175.88
N LYS A 738 -28.72 13.06 177.06
CA LYS A 738 -29.54 13.52 178.18
C LYS A 738 -29.50 15.03 178.29
N THR A 739 -30.65 15.70 178.17
CA THR A 739 -30.76 17.15 178.30
C THR A 739 -31.11 17.52 179.74
N PHE A 740 -30.42 18.53 180.29
CA PHE A 740 -30.60 19.05 181.64
C PHE A 740 -30.88 20.56 181.62
N ALA A 741 -31.82 20.99 182.45
CA ALA A 741 -32.12 22.40 182.65
C ALA A 741 -30.99 23.12 183.41
N LYS A 742 -30.99 24.45 183.39
CA LYS A 742 -29.95 25.29 184.03
C LYS A 742 -29.84 25.14 185.56
N ASP A 743 -30.76 24.45 186.21
CA ASP A 743 -30.72 24.09 187.63
C ASP A 743 -30.19 22.67 187.91
N GLY A 744 -29.82 21.91 186.87
CA GLY A 744 -29.38 20.52 186.95
C GLY A 744 -30.50 19.48 186.85
N THR A 745 -31.76 19.90 186.66
CA THR A 745 -32.89 18.96 186.53
C THR A 745 -32.87 18.27 185.16
N TYR A 746 -32.97 16.95 185.14
CA TYR A 746 -33.12 16.16 183.90
C TYR A 746 -34.45 16.49 183.20
N VAL A 747 -34.40 16.81 181.90
CA VAL A 747 -35.55 17.22 181.07
C VAL A 747 -36.01 16.08 180.16
N SER A 748 -35.08 15.53 179.39
CA SER A 748 -35.37 14.54 178.34
C SER A 748 -34.14 13.70 178.01
N GLY A 749 -34.36 12.56 177.34
CA GLY A 749 -33.30 11.68 176.89
C GLY A 749 -33.62 11.09 175.52
N VAL A 750 -32.82 11.42 174.52
CA VAL A 750 -32.91 10.82 173.18
C VAL A 750 -31.94 9.62 173.16
N ARG A 751 -32.40 8.51 172.56
CA ARG A 751 -31.58 7.30 172.36
C ARG A 751 -31.51 7.01 170.87
N VAL A 752 -30.30 6.95 170.32
CA VAL A 752 -30.04 6.64 168.91
C VAL A 752 -29.22 5.34 168.85
N PRO A 753 -29.64 4.30 168.10
CA PRO A 753 -28.81 3.14 167.85
C PRO A 753 -27.63 3.53 166.96
N VAL A 754 -26.43 3.11 167.35
CA VAL A 754 -25.17 3.41 166.66
C VAL A 754 -24.27 2.16 166.64
N THR A 755 -23.65 1.89 165.50
CA THR A 755 -22.62 0.85 165.38
C THR A 755 -21.27 1.44 165.75
N LEU A 756 -20.64 0.96 166.83
CA LEU A 756 -19.26 1.29 167.16
C LEU A 756 -18.33 0.35 166.38
N ILE A 757 -17.33 0.87 165.68
CA ILE A 757 -16.35 0.09 164.90
C ILE A 757 -14.96 0.33 165.45
N VAL A 758 -14.27 -0.73 165.89
CA VAL A 758 -12.87 -0.70 166.33
C VAL A 758 -11.97 -1.22 165.20
N GLY A 759 -11.09 -0.36 164.71
CA GLY A 759 -10.35 -0.50 163.43
C GLY A 759 -9.38 -1.66 163.31
#